data_AF-A0A2V7GEJ0-F1
#
_entry.id   AF-A0A2V7GEJ0-F1
#
_cell.length_a   1.000
_cell.length_b   1.000
_cell.length_c   1.000
_cell.angle_alpha   90.00
_cell.angle_beta   90.00
_cell.angle_gamma   90.00
#
_symmetry.space_group_name_H-M   'P 1'
#
loop_
_entity.id
_entity.type
_entity.pdbx_description
1 polymer ?
#
loop_
_entity_poly.entity_id
_entity_poly.type
_entity_poly.pdbx_seq_one_letter_code
_entity_poly.pdbx_strand_id
1 'polypeptide(L)'
;MPCRRGRAPGRARSERQGRLANVPESRPCGPSKADEGPSYGPGRHAASGAGAGCVDAAAALRHPPVVTSTAPILAPELARAVAAQRDRLDLDLVSRAYRVSAQAHRGQKRESGDDYVSHSVAVATILAEQLMDSTTIAAALLHDVVEDSDTSLEDIRRDFGAEVAELVDGLTKLSTLTFRSTAEEQAENYRKLLLSVAKDARVIIIKLADRLHNMRTLEHLDVEKQRRIALETREIYAPLAHRFGMAGVKAELEDLAFKFLETDDYRELARKVRAKKAERERTIERLRDPLAAELTGAGLVGFEITGRPKNLWSIYKKMRKRDKPFEEIYDLLAVRVLVNTIPECYHVLGIIHHEWTPLQERIKDYIASPKSNGYQSLHTTVFGPGGQLYEIQIRTREMHHTAEYGIAAHWLFKEGKSPDELDRHLAWFRQLLELQQDAHTPEEFLEFLKVDLYQDEIFVFTPRGDVKRLPKGATPIDFAFAVHTEVGQHCQGARINGRIAPLHRPLKNGDTVEVITSLQAKPSRDWLAHVQTARARHKIRQWIRQEEHERSLELGRDILAREVRRRRLEPPDAARLERAAAALSVGTPEQLQAALGTGDIALGTIMRALYPDLPVDELQPPKPTAFGRVIERLRLGRGIKIQGVDGLMVRYAQCCQPVPGDPVVGYVTQGRGISIHRSDCPNLLVLSAEAERRVEIDWQESEGETFVVRLAVGGEDRRGLYADICTAINESGTNIKSAELSTKDGAVFGTVLVEVENQTHLNKVIRAIRRLKGVTEVARRESGPQGPPPVG
;
A
#
# COMPACT_ATOMS: atom_id res chain seq x y z
N MET A 1 -58.03 -27.76 -9.26
CA MET A 1 -59.35 -27.71 -9.94
C MET A 1 -59.60 -26.29 -10.44
N PRO A 2 -60.33 -26.06 -11.54
CA PRO A 2 -60.03 -24.96 -12.46
C PRO A 2 -61.23 -24.06 -12.86
N CYS A 3 -60.95 -22.96 -13.59
CA CYS A 3 -61.64 -22.47 -14.82
C CYS A 3 -61.48 -20.94 -14.95
N ARG A 4 -61.64 -20.26 -16.11
CA ARG A 4 -61.30 -20.44 -17.55
C ARG A 4 -62.08 -19.33 -18.31
N ARG A 5 -61.48 -18.73 -19.35
CA ARG A 5 -62.08 -17.76 -20.33
C ARG A 5 -62.33 -16.34 -19.77
N GLY A 6 -62.09 -15.23 -20.48
CA GLY A 6 -61.41 -14.97 -21.76
C GLY A 6 -62.27 -14.20 -22.79
N ARG A 7 -61.79 -13.04 -23.30
CA ARG A 7 -62.16 -12.39 -24.57
C ARG A 7 -61.32 -11.12 -24.87
N ALA A 8 -61.00 -10.90 -26.14
CA ALA A 8 -60.55 -9.61 -26.74
C ALA A 8 -61.68 -9.05 -27.65
N PRO A 9 -61.68 -7.76 -28.12
CA PRO A 9 -60.73 -7.16 -29.10
C PRO A 9 -60.32 -5.69 -28.76
N GLY A 10 -59.60 -4.89 -29.57
CA GLY A 10 -58.78 -5.16 -30.78
C GLY A 10 -58.83 -4.08 -31.89
N ARG A 11 -57.66 -3.62 -32.39
CA ARG A 11 -57.37 -2.61 -33.46
C ARG A 11 -57.51 -1.10 -33.03
N ALA A 12 -56.77 -0.11 -33.56
CA ALA A 12 -55.96 -0.04 -34.80
C ALA A 12 -54.72 0.94 -34.77
N ARG A 13 -53.65 0.56 -35.51
CA ARG A 13 -52.77 1.28 -36.49
C ARG A 13 -52.35 2.78 -36.40
N SER A 14 -51.03 3.02 -36.41
CA SER A 14 -50.18 3.66 -37.48
C SER A 14 -48.68 3.52 -37.07
N GLU A 15 -47.71 3.02 -37.87
CA GLU A 15 -47.01 3.52 -39.08
C GLU A 15 -46.27 4.87 -38.90
N ARG A 16 -44.92 4.99 -38.95
CA ARG A 16 -43.97 4.64 -40.03
C ARG A 16 -42.47 4.56 -39.61
N GLN A 17 -41.70 3.75 -40.38
CA GLN A 17 -40.32 3.93 -40.93
C GLN A 17 -39.20 4.66 -40.13
N GLY A 18 -37.94 4.19 -40.03
CA GLY A 18 -37.28 2.94 -40.48
C GLY A 18 -35.85 3.14 -41.03
N ARG A 19 -34.91 2.21 -40.78
CA ARG A 19 -33.78 1.80 -41.67
C ARG A 19 -33.01 0.59 -41.09
N LEU A 20 -32.36 -0.18 -41.97
CA LEU A 20 -31.76 -1.50 -41.74
C LEU A 20 -30.29 -1.55 -42.24
N ALA A 21 -29.48 -2.44 -41.65
CA ALA A 21 -28.41 -3.27 -42.26
C ALA A 21 -27.40 -3.72 -41.17
N ASN A 22 -26.76 -4.89 -41.21
CA ASN A 22 -27.06 -6.19 -41.85
C ASN A 22 -26.21 -7.27 -41.14
N VAL A 23 -26.70 -8.50 -41.03
CA VAL A 23 -25.93 -9.67 -40.55
C VAL A 23 -26.17 -10.83 -41.53
N PRO A 24 -25.14 -11.58 -41.97
CA PRO A 24 -25.33 -12.81 -42.73
C PRO A 24 -25.30 -14.06 -41.81
N GLU A 25 -26.26 -14.95 -42.01
CA GLU A 25 -26.34 -16.26 -41.34
C GLU A 25 -25.54 -17.35 -42.05
N SER A 26 -25.25 -18.44 -41.33
CA SER A 26 -24.72 -19.72 -41.81
C SER A 26 -25.81 -20.65 -42.38
N ARG A 27 -25.50 -21.56 -43.33
CA ARG A 27 -26.14 -22.89 -43.58
C ARG A 27 -25.41 -23.73 -44.69
N PRO A 28 -25.70 -25.04 -44.93
CA PRO A 28 -24.62 -26.07 -44.97
C PRO A 28 -24.69 -27.19 -46.06
N CYS A 29 -23.78 -28.18 -45.94
CA CYS A 29 -23.86 -29.62 -46.36
C CYS A 29 -23.62 -30.11 -47.84
N GLY A 30 -22.40 -30.64 -48.10
CA GLY A 30 -22.03 -31.89 -48.85
C GLY A 30 -22.41 -32.11 -50.35
N PRO A 31 -22.04 -33.25 -50.99
CA PRO A 31 -20.88 -34.15 -50.81
C PRO A 31 -20.19 -34.69 -52.12
N SER A 32 -19.04 -35.39 -51.98
CA SER A 32 -18.50 -36.51 -52.81
C SER A 32 -17.60 -36.36 -54.09
N LYS A 33 -16.42 -37.02 -54.01
CA LYS A 33 -15.68 -37.93 -54.95
C LYS A 33 -15.12 -37.54 -56.35
N ALA A 34 -13.80 -37.84 -56.50
CA ALA A 34 -13.08 -38.53 -57.63
C ALA A 34 -12.97 -37.81 -59.02
N ASP A 35 -12.00 -38.07 -59.93
CA ASP A 35 -10.79 -38.94 -59.95
C ASP A 35 -9.78 -38.47 -61.07
N GLU A 36 -8.72 -39.27 -61.31
CA GLU A 36 -7.86 -39.37 -62.52
C GLU A 36 -6.51 -38.60 -62.65
N GLY A 37 -5.50 -39.31 -63.20
CA GLY A 37 -4.10 -38.87 -63.46
C GLY A 37 -3.74 -38.82 -64.95
N PRO A 38 -2.46 -39.03 -65.35
CA PRO A 38 -2.14 -40.27 -66.10
C PRO A 38 -0.70 -40.85 -65.91
N SER A 39 -0.36 -41.87 -66.70
CA SER A 39 0.67 -42.92 -66.48
C SER A 39 1.79 -42.99 -67.54
N TYR A 40 2.84 -43.82 -67.31
CA TYR A 40 3.31 -44.93 -68.20
C TYR A 40 4.47 -45.77 -67.58
N GLY A 41 4.57 -47.07 -67.91
CA GLY A 41 5.65 -48.03 -67.52
C GLY A 41 6.51 -48.50 -68.72
N PRO A 42 7.10 -49.74 -68.79
CA PRO A 42 6.98 -50.91 -67.87
C PRO A 42 8.24 -51.86 -67.67
N GLY A 43 8.12 -52.86 -66.76
CA GLY A 43 8.84 -54.18 -66.77
C GLY A 43 10.17 -54.31 -65.99
N ARG A 44 10.61 -55.48 -65.46
CA ARG A 44 10.08 -56.88 -65.41
C ARG A 44 10.91 -57.77 -64.43
N HIS A 45 10.30 -58.83 -63.84
CA HIS A 45 10.93 -60.04 -63.22
C HIS A 45 11.83 -59.88 -61.95
N ALA A 46 12.07 -60.88 -61.06
CA ALA A 46 11.40 -62.13 -60.63
C ALA A 46 12.05 -62.61 -59.29
N ALA A 47 11.66 -63.77 -58.72
CA ALA A 47 11.86 -64.11 -57.29
C ALA A 47 12.96 -65.15 -56.92
N SER A 48 13.25 -65.22 -55.60
CA SER A 48 13.60 -66.41 -54.77
C SER A 48 15.06 -66.94 -54.64
N GLY A 49 15.33 -67.58 -53.48
CA GLY A 49 16.60 -68.27 -53.07
C GLY A 49 17.31 -67.55 -51.90
N ALA A 50 17.45 -68.02 -50.65
CA ALA A 50 17.54 -69.32 -49.97
C ALA A 50 18.90 -70.07 -50.05
N GLY A 51 19.58 -70.26 -48.89
CA GLY A 51 20.50 -71.40 -48.66
C GLY A 51 21.97 -71.15 -48.26
N ALA A 52 22.23 -71.09 -46.93
CA ALA A 52 23.33 -71.71 -46.14
C ALA A 52 24.81 -71.81 -46.58
N GLY A 53 25.73 -71.71 -45.58
CA GLY A 53 27.12 -72.25 -45.60
C GLY A 53 28.24 -71.20 -45.41
N CYS A 54 28.54 -70.71 -44.20
CA CYS A 54 29.42 -71.30 -43.17
C CYS A 54 30.91 -71.49 -43.57
N VAL A 55 31.76 -70.57 -43.09
CA VAL A 55 33.15 -70.84 -42.64
C VAL A 55 33.51 -69.84 -41.53
N ASP A 56 33.83 -70.34 -40.33
CA ASP A 56 34.29 -69.54 -39.18
C ASP A 56 35.81 -69.65 -39.03
N ALA A 57 36.49 -68.50 -38.84
CA ALA A 57 37.83 -68.43 -38.23
C ALA A 57 38.07 -67.05 -37.62
N ALA A 58 38.05 -66.99 -36.29
CA ALA A 58 38.12 -65.81 -35.43
C ALA A 58 39.25 -64.80 -35.69
N ALA A 59 38.94 -63.50 -35.50
CA ALA A 59 39.59 -62.63 -34.49
C ALA A 59 39.16 -61.15 -34.60
N ALA A 60 38.02 -60.77 -34.00
CA ALA A 60 37.73 -59.37 -33.70
C ALA A 60 36.81 -59.28 -32.46
N LEU A 61 37.39 -58.94 -31.30
CA LEU A 61 36.63 -58.67 -30.08
C LEU A 61 35.78 -57.43 -30.27
N ARG A 62 34.50 -57.63 -30.59
CA ARG A 62 33.50 -56.56 -30.57
C ARG A 62 33.27 -56.16 -29.12
N HIS A 63 33.58 -54.90 -28.78
CA HIS A 63 32.97 -54.27 -27.62
C HIS A 63 31.44 -54.36 -27.76
N PRO A 64 30.70 -54.56 -26.65
CA PRO A 64 29.24 -54.62 -26.70
C PRO A 64 28.70 -53.31 -27.28
N PRO A 65 27.52 -53.32 -27.93
CA PRO A 65 26.93 -52.10 -28.46
C PRO A 65 26.77 -51.11 -27.30
N VAL A 66 27.36 -49.92 -27.46
CA VAL A 66 27.15 -48.82 -26.54
C VAL A 66 25.67 -48.47 -26.63
N VAL A 67 24.89 -48.95 -25.64
CA VAL A 67 23.54 -48.46 -25.38
C VAL A 67 23.73 -47.01 -24.96
N THR A 68 23.61 -46.10 -25.92
CA THR A 68 23.58 -44.66 -25.67
C THR A 68 22.32 -44.35 -24.90
N SER A 69 22.43 -44.45 -23.57
CA SER A 69 21.41 -44.02 -22.63
C SER A 69 21.19 -42.53 -22.82
N THR A 70 20.13 -42.16 -23.53
CA THR A 70 19.65 -40.79 -23.67
C THR A 70 18.91 -40.36 -22.40
N ALA A 71 19.58 -40.51 -21.25
CA ALA A 71 19.15 -39.87 -20.02
C ALA A 71 19.56 -38.39 -20.10
N PRO A 72 18.63 -37.42 -19.95
CA PRO A 72 19.00 -36.02 -19.94
C PRO A 72 19.93 -35.76 -18.76
N ILE A 73 21.11 -35.21 -19.03
CA ILE A 73 22.05 -34.77 -17.99
C ILE A 73 21.36 -33.62 -17.26
N LEU A 74 20.87 -33.91 -16.07
CA LEU A 74 20.24 -33.01 -15.11
C LEU A 74 20.85 -33.31 -13.75
N ALA A 75 20.90 -32.32 -12.86
CA ALA A 75 21.29 -32.56 -11.47
C ALA A 75 20.35 -33.60 -10.80
N PRO A 76 20.85 -34.52 -9.94
CA PRO A 76 20.05 -35.63 -9.40
C PRO A 76 18.81 -35.23 -8.60
N GLU A 77 18.75 -34.01 -8.08
CA GLU A 77 17.60 -33.46 -7.34
C GLU A 77 16.52 -32.98 -8.30
N LEU A 78 16.86 -32.10 -9.23
CA LEU A 78 15.98 -31.65 -10.30
C LEU A 78 15.47 -32.84 -11.14
N ALA A 79 16.33 -33.80 -11.46
CA ALA A 79 15.96 -35.02 -12.19
C ALA A 79 14.87 -35.82 -11.46
N ARG A 80 14.89 -35.89 -10.11
CA ARG A 80 13.85 -36.58 -9.33
C ARG A 80 12.53 -35.80 -9.31
N ALA A 81 12.58 -34.49 -9.06
CA ALA A 81 11.39 -33.63 -9.05
C ALA A 81 10.68 -33.59 -10.42
N VAL A 82 11.47 -33.53 -11.50
CA VAL A 82 10.99 -33.51 -12.88
C VAL A 82 10.53 -34.90 -13.36
N ALA A 83 11.21 -35.99 -12.98
CA ALA A 83 10.80 -37.35 -13.35
C ALA A 83 9.43 -37.74 -12.76
N ALA A 84 9.08 -37.23 -11.58
CA ALA A 84 7.74 -37.40 -10.99
C ALA A 84 6.61 -36.74 -11.82
N GLN A 85 6.96 -35.92 -12.83
CA GLN A 85 6.04 -35.12 -13.65
C GLN A 85 6.36 -35.21 -15.14
N ARG A 86 7.03 -36.30 -15.55
CA ARG A 86 7.56 -36.50 -16.90
C ARG A 86 6.53 -36.31 -18.01
N ASP A 87 5.27 -36.67 -17.77
CA ASP A 87 4.20 -36.59 -18.77
C ASP A 87 3.68 -35.16 -19.01
N ARG A 88 4.08 -34.20 -18.16
CA ARG A 88 3.68 -32.78 -18.23
C ARG A 88 4.80 -31.84 -18.68
N LEU A 89 6.06 -32.25 -18.49
CA LEU A 89 7.23 -31.38 -18.66
C LEU A 89 8.01 -31.71 -19.95
N ASP A 90 8.37 -30.66 -20.69
CA ASP A 90 9.33 -30.74 -21.79
C ASP A 90 10.74 -30.90 -21.20
N LEU A 91 11.16 -32.17 -21.10
CA LEU A 91 12.46 -32.55 -20.58
C LEU A 91 13.62 -32.04 -21.44
N ASP A 92 13.41 -31.86 -22.73
CA ASP A 92 14.44 -31.41 -23.67
C ASP A 92 14.65 -29.89 -23.57
N LEU A 93 13.59 -29.11 -23.36
CA LEU A 93 13.70 -27.69 -23.00
C LEU A 93 14.46 -27.52 -21.67
N VAL A 94 14.07 -28.24 -20.62
CA VAL A 94 14.70 -28.15 -19.30
C VAL A 94 16.16 -28.63 -19.33
N SER A 95 16.46 -29.72 -20.05
CA SER A 95 17.85 -30.20 -20.20
C SER A 95 18.73 -29.25 -21.02
N ARG A 96 18.19 -28.57 -22.04
CA ARG A 96 18.91 -27.51 -22.77
C ARG A 96 19.20 -26.31 -21.87
N ALA A 97 18.20 -25.83 -21.11
CA ALA A 97 18.35 -24.70 -20.20
C ALA A 97 19.39 -25.00 -19.11
N TYR A 98 19.37 -26.21 -18.55
CA TYR A 98 20.38 -26.66 -17.59
C TYR A 98 21.80 -26.68 -18.19
N ARG A 99 21.98 -27.15 -19.43
CA ARG A 99 23.30 -27.16 -20.09
C ARG A 99 23.84 -25.75 -20.32
N VAL A 100 23.00 -24.82 -20.78
CA VAL A 100 23.39 -23.41 -20.98
C VAL A 100 23.76 -22.76 -19.65
N SER A 101 22.94 -22.94 -18.61
CA SER A 101 23.24 -22.48 -17.25
C SER A 101 24.56 -23.06 -16.70
N ALA A 102 24.76 -24.38 -16.84
CA ALA A 102 25.97 -25.07 -16.40
C ALA A 102 27.24 -24.66 -17.17
N GLN A 103 27.09 -24.23 -18.43
CA GLN A 103 28.19 -23.72 -19.25
C GLN A 103 28.50 -22.25 -18.95
N ALA A 104 27.49 -21.41 -18.76
CA ALA A 104 27.63 -19.99 -18.45
C ALA A 104 28.33 -19.77 -17.10
N HIS A 105 27.89 -20.46 -16.05
CA HIS A 105 28.45 -20.34 -14.71
C HIS A 105 29.68 -21.24 -14.46
N ARG A 106 30.34 -21.73 -15.52
CA ARG A 106 31.42 -22.72 -15.41
C ARG A 106 32.69 -22.11 -14.78
N GLY A 107 32.99 -22.52 -13.55
CA GLY A 107 34.13 -22.00 -12.78
C GLY A 107 33.76 -20.84 -11.84
N GLN A 108 32.51 -20.39 -11.85
CA GLN A 108 31.98 -19.42 -10.90
C GLN A 108 31.58 -20.13 -9.60
N LYS A 109 32.04 -19.61 -8.45
CA LYS A 109 31.71 -20.12 -7.12
C LYS A 109 30.95 -19.07 -6.29
N ARG A 110 30.04 -19.54 -5.43
CA ARG A 110 29.35 -18.68 -4.44
C ARG A 110 30.22 -18.37 -3.23
N GLU A 111 29.81 -17.39 -2.41
CA GLU A 111 30.45 -17.09 -1.11
C GLU A 111 30.45 -18.31 -0.16
N SER A 112 29.57 -19.32 -0.37
CA SER A 112 29.59 -20.61 0.35
C SER A 112 30.70 -21.59 -0.11
N GLY A 113 31.32 -21.36 -1.28
CA GLY A 113 32.30 -22.24 -1.90
C GLY A 113 31.74 -23.24 -2.93
N ASP A 114 30.41 -23.36 -3.02
CA ASP A 114 29.70 -24.21 -3.99
C ASP A 114 29.74 -23.64 -5.41
N ASP A 115 29.63 -24.52 -6.42
CA ASP A 115 29.47 -24.12 -7.82
C ASP A 115 28.16 -23.35 -8.01
N TYR A 116 28.20 -22.21 -8.70
CA TYR A 116 27.06 -21.28 -8.78
C TYR A 116 25.79 -21.90 -9.40
N VAL A 117 25.95 -22.86 -10.31
CA VAL A 117 24.91 -23.69 -10.94
C VAL A 117 23.99 -24.36 -9.91
N SER A 118 24.50 -24.67 -8.70
CA SER A 118 23.72 -25.28 -7.61
C SER A 118 22.49 -24.46 -7.22
N HIS A 119 22.58 -23.13 -7.26
CA HIS A 119 21.47 -22.23 -6.98
C HIS A 119 20.37 -22.33 -8.05
N SER A 120 20.72 -22.14 -9.32
CA SER A 120 19.75 -22.16 -10.42
C SER A 120 19.04 -23.52 -10.50
N VAL A 121 19.76 -24.61 -10.21
CA VAL A 121 19.20 -25.96 -10.03
C VAL A 121 18.23 -26.03 -8.84
N ALA A 122 18.58 -25.48 -7.68
CA ALA A 122 17.74 -25.54 -6.49
C ALA A 122 16.48 -24.68 -6.64
N VAL A 123 16.56 -23.50 -7.27
CA VAL A 123 15.39 -22.66 -7.61
C VAL A 123 14.49 -23.39 -8.61
N ALA A 124 15.06 -23.98 -9.66
CA ALA A 124 14.32 -24.81 -10.61
C ALA A 124 13.67 -26.04 -9.95
N THR A 125 14.32 -26.63 -8.94
CA THR A 125 13.78 -27.76 -8.17
C THR A 125 12.60 -27.32 -7.30
N ILE A 126 12.69 -26.18 -6.60
CA ILE A 126 11.57 -25.57 -5.86
C ILE A 126 10.37 -25.34 -6.79
N LEU A 127 10.60 -24.82 -8.00
CA LEU A 127 9.52 -24.57 -8.97
C LEU A 127 8.93 -25.85 -9.56
N ALA A 128 9.75 -26.88 -9.78
CA ALA A 128 9.27 -28.22 -10.14
C ALA A 128 8.40 -28.84 -9.04
N GLU A 129 8.80 -28.73 -7.76
CA GLU A 129 8.00 -29.18 -6.61
C GLU A 129 6.67 -28.41 -6.48
N GLN A 130 6.64 -27.13 -6.87
CA GLN A 130 5.42 -26.30 -6.97
C GLN A 130 4.57 -26.59 -8.21
N LEU A 131 4.93 -27.62 -8.99
CA LEU A 131 4.26 -28.04 -10.22
C LEU A 131 4.20 -26.96 -11.32
N MET A 132 5.22 -26.10 -11.42
CA MET A 132 5.31 -25.07 -12.47
C MET A 132 5.59 -25.64 -13.87
N ASP A 133 5.26 -24.88 -14.92
CA ASP A 133 5.45 -25.23 -16.33
C ASP A 133 6.93 -25.25 -16.78
N SER A 134 7.20 -25.98 -17.87
CA SER A 134 8.56 -26.19 -18.41
C SER A 134 9.29 -24.89 -18.73
N THR A 135 8.56 -23.86 -19.17
CA THR A 135 9.05 -22.52 -19.48
C THR A 135 9.48 -21.76 -18.22
N THR A 136 8.71 -21.82 -17.12
CA THR A 136 9.10 -21.30 -15.81
C THR A 136 10.36 -21.98 -15.28
N ILE A 137 10.43 -23.31 -15.37
CA ILE A 137 11.60 -24.09 -14.90
C ILE A 137 12.84 -23.74 -15.74
N ALA A 138 12.68 -23.60 -17.06
CA ALA A 138 13.77 -23.16 -17.95
C ALA A 138 14.22 -21.73 -17.66
N ALA A 139 13.29 -20.78 -17.49
CA ALA A 139 13.59 -19.39 -17.13
C ALA A 139 14.33 -19.31 -15.78
N ALA A 140 13.95 -20.12 -14.79
CA ALA A 140 14.63 -20.20 -13.50
C ALA A 140 16.06 -20.77 -13.59
N LEU A 141 16.34 -21.69 -14.50
CA LEU A 141 17.70 -22.15 -14.78
C LEU A 141 18.56 -21.05 -15.44
N LEU A 142 17.93 -20.15 -16.20
CA LEU A 142 18.58 -19.11 -17.00
C LEU A 142 18.58 -17.71 -16.35
N HIS A 143 17.93 -17.52 -15.19
CA HIS A 143 17.62 -16.17 -14.69
C HIS A 143 18.85 -15.30 -14.40
N ASP A 144 19.91 -15.88 -13.84
CA ASP A 144 21.18 -15.21 -13.57
C ASP A 144 22.15 -15.25 -14.77
N VAL A 145 21.89 -16.06 -15.81
CA VAL A 145 22.81 -16.26 -16.96
C VAL A 145 23.06 -14.97 -17.74
N VAL A 146 22.07 -14.07 -17.81
CA VAL A 146 22.18 -12.77 -18.50
C VAL A 146 22.94 -11.73 -17.66
N GLU A 147 22.98 -11.88 -16.34
CA GLU A 147 23.75 -10.98 -15.47
C GLU A 147 25.21 -11.44 -15.32
N ASP A 148 25.44 -12.76 -15.29
CA ASP A 148 26.74 -13.37 -14.97
C ASP A 148 27.55 -13.87 -16.20
N SER A 149 27.04 -13.74 -17.43
CA SER A 149 27.74 -14.20 -18.65
C SER A 149 27.53 -13.30 -19.87
N ASP A 150 28.34 -13.52 -20.92
CA ASP A 150 28.23 -12.81 -22.21
C ASP A 150 26.95 -13.17 -23.02
N THR A 151 26.03 -13.97 -22.47
CA THR A 151 24.80 -14.42 -23.16
C THR A 151 23.76 -13.32 -23.19
N SER A 152 23.34 -12.88 -24.39
CA SER A 152 22.34 -11.81 -24.51
C SER A 152 20.89 -12.31 -24.39
N LEU A 153 19.96 -11.39 -24.11
CA LEU A 153 18.52 -11.67 -24.19
C LEU A 153 18.05 -12.07 -25.60
N GLU A 154 18.78 -11.65 -26.65
CA GLU A 154 18.50 -12.06 -28.04
C GLU A 154 18.89 -13.51 -28.28
N ASP A 155 19.99 -13.98 -27.70
CA ASP A 155 20.40 -15.39 -27.72
C ASP A 155 19.37 -16.28 -27.03
N ILE A 156 18.90 -15.88 -25.83
CA ILE A 156 17.84 -16.62 -25.13
C ILE A 156 16.54 -16.64 -25.96
N ARG A 157 16.16 -15.52 -26.59
CA ARG A 157 14.97 -15.46 -27.46
C ARG A 157 15.09 -16.38 -28.67
N ARG A 158 16.28 -16.51 -29.26
CA ARG A 158 16.57 -17.40 -30.39
C ARG A 158 16.53 -18.88 -29.99
N ASP A 159 17.16 -19.21 -28.86
CA ASP A 159 17.44 -20.61 -28.50
C ASP A 159 16.34 -21.26 -27.64
N PHE A 160 15.58 -20.45 -26.89
CA PHE A 160 14.50 -20.88 -25.98
C PHE A 160 13.12 -20.25 -26.28
N GLY A 161 13.05 -19.27 -27.19
CA GLY A 161 11.80 -18.61 -27.59
C GLY A 161 11.49 -17.32 -26.83
N ALA A 162 10.51 -16.56 -27.34
CA ALA A 162 10.18 -15.23 -26.83
C ALA A 162 9.66 -15.23 -25.38
N GLU A 163 8.87 -16.23 -25.01
CA GLU A 163 8.27 -16.36 -23.67
C GLU A 163 9.33 -16.53 -22.57
N VAL A 164 10.32 -17.40 -22.78
CA VAL A 164 11.42 -17.59 -21.82
C VAL A 164 12.29 -16.33 -21.73
N ALA A 165 12.56 -15.66 -22.85
CA ALA A 165 13.30 -14.40 -22.86
C ALA A 165 12.59 -13.26 -22.11
N GLU A 166 11.26 -13.16 -22.21
CA GLU A 166 10.47 -12.16 -21.45
C GLU A 166 10.44 -12.45 -19.95
N LEU A 167 10.38 -13.72 -19.55
CA LEU A 167 10.52 -14.12 -18.14
C LEU A 167 11.90 -13.79 -17.59
N VAL A 168 12.97 -14.08 -18.34
CA VAL A 168 14.35 -13.80 -17.91
C VAL A 168 14.62 -12.29 -17.86
N ASP A 169 14.23 -11.50 -18.87
CA ASP A 169 14.31 -10.03 -18.80
C ASP A 169 13.61 -9.50 -17.55
N GLY A 170 12.40 -10.00 -17.24
CA GLY A 170 11.65 -9.60 -16.06
C GLY A 170 12.32 -9.90 -14.71
N LEU A 171 13.30 -10.81 -14.68
CA LEU A 171 14.06 -11.19 -13.49
C LEU A 171 15.41 -10.46 -13.35
N THR A 172 16.00 -10.01 -14.47
CA THR A 172 17.27 -9.28 -14.50
C THR A 172 17.17 -7.86 -13.92
N LYS A 173 18.18 -7.45 -13.16
CA LYS A 173 18.30 -6.10 -12.56
C LYS A 173 18.51 -5.01 -13.62
N LEU A 174 18.22 -3.76 -13.25
CA LEU A 174 18.58 -2.57 -14.04
C LEU A 174 20.05 -2.20 -13.81
N SER A 175 20.98 -2.88 -14.49
CA SER A 175 22.43 -2.71 -14.33
C SER A 175 23.04 -1.49 -15.05
N THR A 176 22.27 -0.74 -15.83
CA THR A 176 22.77 0.29 -16.78
C THR A 176 22.52 1.75 -16.39
N LEU A 177 21.98 2.03 -15.19
CA LEU A 177 21.68 3.40 -14.73
C LEU A 177 22.58 3.81 -13.55
N THR A 178 23.14 5.02 -13.62
CA THR A 178 23.88 5.62 -12.50
C THR A 178 22.91 6.23 -11.48
N PHE A 179 22.56 5.45 -10.45
CA PHE A 179 21.72 5.91 -9.33
C PHE A 179 22.50 6.82 -8.35
N ARG A 180 21.81 7.75 -7.68
CA ARG A 180 22.43 8.64 -6.68
C ARG A 180 22.40 8.05 -5.28
N SER A 181 21.48 7.12 -5.00
CA SER A 181 21.42 6.38 -3.74
C SER A 181 21.08 4.90 -3.95
N THR A 182 21.46 4.07 -2.98
CA THR A 182 21.07 2.65 -2.95
C THR A 182 19.57 2.43 -2.72
N ALA A 183 18.85 3.45 -2.22
CA ALA A 183 17.40 3.40 -2.05
C ALA A 183 16.66 3.67 -3.38
N GLU A 184 17.15 4.61 -4.20
CA GLU A 184 16.68 4.86 -5.57
C GLU A 184 16.87 3.61 -6.44
N GLU A 185 18.07 3.00 -6.39
CA GLU A 185 18.40 1.77 -7.11
C GLU A 185 17.46 0.62 -6.71
N GLN A 186 17.20 0.43 -5.41
CA GLN A 186 16.26 -0.57 -4.94
C GLN A 186 14.85 -0.29 -5.46
N ALA A 187 14.37 0.94 -5.35
CA ALA A 187 13.04 1.33 -5.80
C ALA A 187 12.82 1.09 -7.31
N GLU A 188 13.79 1.43 -8.15
CA GLU A 188 13.71 1.18 -9.60
C GLU A 188 13.84 -0.30 -9.96
N ASN A 189 14.65 -1.08 -9.24
CA ASN A 189 14.66 -2.53 -9.40
C ASN A 189 13.31 -3.17 -8.99
N TYR A 190 12.68 -2.70 -7.91
CA TYR A 190 11.31 -3.09 -7.56
C TYR A 190 10.29 -2.65 -8.62
N ARG A 191 10.45 -1.45 -9.20
CA ARG A 191 9.59 -0.96 -10.28
C ARG A 191 9.68 -1.85 -11.52
N LYS A 192 10.89 -2.23 -11.98
CA LYS A 192 11.06 -3.19 -13.09
C LYS A 192 10.40 -4.53 -12.75
N LEU A 193 10.65 -5.07 -11.56
CA LEU A 193 10.04 -6.33 -11.12
C LEU A 193 8.50 -6.24 -11.16
N LEU A 194 7.90 -5.19 -10.61
CA LEU A 194 6.44 -5.00 -10.56
C LEU A 194 5.82 -4.80 -11.96
N LEU A 195 6.48 -4.08 -12.86
CA LEU A 195 6.08 -3.95 -14.26
C LEU A 195 6.13 -5.29 -15.00
N SER A 196 7.15 -6.10 -14.73
CA SER A 196 7.31 -7.44 -15.31
C SER A 196 6.24 -8.39 -14.79
N VAL A 197 5.93 -8.34 -13.50
CA VAL A 197 4.86 -9.11 -12.85
C VAL A 197 3.46 -8.72 -13.34
N ALA A 198 3.26 -7.47 -13.74
CA ALA A 198 2.01 -7.02 -14.34
C ALA A 198 1.80 -7.53 -15.79
N LYS A 199 2.89 -7.91 -16.49
CA LYS A 199 2.83 -8.65 -17.76
C LYS A 199 2.65 -10.14 -17.52
N ASP A 200 3.45 -10.73 -16.64
CA ASP A 200 3.45 -12.15 -16.33
C ASP A 200 3.72 -12.43 -14.84
N ALA A 201 2.74 -13.06 -14.17
CA ALA A 201 2.86 -13.41 -12.75
C ALA A 201 3.92 -14.48 -12.46
N ARG A 202 4.38 -15.27 -13.45
CA ARG A 202 5.43 -16.27 -13.26
C ARG A 202 6.77 -15.64 -12.83
N VAL A 203 7.02 -14.38 -13.21
CA VAL A 203 8.19 -13.60 -12.78
C VAL A 203 8.27 -13.50 -11.25
N ILE A 204 7.17 -13.22 -10.54
CA ILE A 204 7.22 -13.14 -9.06
C ILE A 204 7.38 -14.52 -8.42
N ILE A 205 6.84 -15.57 -9.04
CA ILE A 205 6.92 -16.95 -8.53
C ILE A 205 8.39 -17.41 -8.57
N ILE A 206 9.08 -17.17 -9.70
CA ILE A 206 10.52 -17.43 -9.81
C ILE A 206 11.30 -16.58 -8.80
N LYS A 207 11.01 -15.27 -8.68
CA LYS A 207 11.74 -14.39 -7.75
C LYS A 207 11.51 -14.72 -6.28
N LEU A 208 10.34 -15.26 -5.91
CA LEU A 208 10.07 -15.77 -4.57
C LEU A 208 10.79 -17.11 -4.31
N ALA A 209 10.94 -17.98 -5.31
CA ALA A 209 11.73 -19.21 -5.19
C ALA A 209 13.25 -18.92 -5.08
N ASP A 210 13.78 -17.99 -5.87
CA ASP A 210 15.13 -17.42 -5.74
C ASP A 210 15.35 -16.87 -4.32
N ARG A 211 14.48 -15.96 -3.87
CA ARG A 211 14.59 -15.37 -2.52
C ARG A 211 14.50 -16.44 -1.41
N LEU A 212 13.66 -17.45 -1.57
CA LEU A 212 13.55 -18.56 -0.62
C LEU A 212 14.85 -19.35 -0.53
N HIS A 213 15.46 -19.69 -1.66
CA HIS A 213 16.76 -20.35 -1.68
C HIS A 213 17.84 -19.48 -1.01
N ASN A 214 17.92 -18.20 -1.35
CA ASN A 214 18.92 -17.30 -0.78
C ASN A 214 18.75 -17.13 0.75
N MET A 215 17.51 -17.17 1.26
CA MET A 215 17.23 -17.18 2.69
C MET A 215 17.60 -18.51 3.37
N ARG A 216 17.53 -19.65 2.67
CA ARG A 216 18.00 -20.96 3.16
C ARG A 216 19.53 -21.00 3.28
N THR A 217 20.25 -20.41 2.33
CA THR A 217 21.74 -20.42 2.28
C THR A 217 22.41 -19.21 2.94
N LEU A 218 21.63 -18.29 3.52
CA LEU A 218 22.08 -16.95 3.99
C LEU A 218 23.20 -16.97 5.03
N GLU A 219 23.37 -18.07 5.76
CA GLU A 219 24.32 -18.20 6.88
C GLU A 219 25.81 -18.11 6.50
N HIS A 220 26.13 -18.15 5.21
CA HIS A 220 27.49 -18.00 4.68
C HIS A 220 27.89 -16.54 4.41
N LEU A 221 26.96 -15.59 4.48
CA LEU A 221 27.20 -14.16 4.20
C LEU A 221 27.62 -13.38 5.45
N ASP A 222 28.19 -12.20 5.28
CA ASP A 222 28.47 -11.25 6.38
C ASP A 222 27.20 -10.86 7.15
N VAL A 223 27.31 -10.64 8.47
CA VAL A 223 26.17 -10.32 9.36
C VAL A 223 25.35 -9.12 8.88
N GLU A 224 26.00 -8.10 8.30
CA GLU A 224 25.31 -6.94 7.72
C GLU A 224 24.47 -7.32 6.48
N LYS A 225 25.05 -8.12 5.56
CA LYS A 225 24.34 -8.67 4.39
C LYS A 225 23.17 -9.53 4.85
N GLN A 226 23.38 -10.43 5.82
CA GLN A 226 22.33 -11.29 6.40
C GLN A 226 21.17 -10.44 6.92
N ARG A 227 21.45 -9.45 7.77
CA ARG A 227 20.43 -8.58 8.38
C ARG A 227 19.67 -7.77 7.32
N ARG A 228 20.37 -7.22 6.32
CA ARG A 228 19.77 -6.48 5.20
C ARG A 228 18.79 -7.37 4.41
N ILE A 229 19.24 -8.54 3.98
CA ILE A 229 18.44 -9.49 3.16
C ILE A 229 17.27 -10.07 3.95
N ALA A 230 17.45 -10.36 5.25
CA ALA A 230 16.39 -10.85 6.11
C ALA A 230 15.33 -9.76 6.40
N LEU A 231 15.74 -8.50 6.57
CA LEU A 231 14.82 -7.36 6.73
C LEU A 231 14.00 -7.13 5.45
N GLU A 232 14.67 -7.08 4.30
CA GLU A 232 14.06 -6.98 2.97
C GLU A 232 13.04 -8.12 2.73
N THR A 233 13.39 -9.35 3.12
CA THR A 233 12.51 -10.52 3.06
C THR A 233 11.26 -10.35 3.92
N ARG A 234 11.41 -9.88 5.16
CA ARG A 234 10.30 -9.65 6.08
C ARG A 234 9.41 -8.47 5.68
N GLU A 235 10.01 -7.45 5.06
CA GLU A 235 9.33 -6.21 4.70
C GLU A 235 8.62 -6.24 3.35
N ILE A 236 9.13 -7.03 2.39
CA ILE A 236 8.66 -6.98 1.00
C ILE A 236 8.25 -8.37 0.51
N TYR A 237 9.16 -9.35 0.52
CA TYR A 237 8.90 -10.66 -0.11
C TYR A 237 7.87 -11.53 0.63
N ALA A 238 7.88 -11.58 1.97
CA ALA A 238 6.88 -12.31 2.73
C ALA A 238 5.45 -11.71 2.62
N PRO A 239 5.26 -10.37 2.68
CA PRO A 239 4.00 -9.74 2.31
C PRO A 239 3.57 -9.99 0.85
N LEU A 240 4.49 -9.97 -0.12
CA LEU A 240 4.18 -10.32 -1.51
C LEU A 240 3.71 -11.77 -1.64
N ALA A 241 4.44 -12.74 -1.09
CA ALA A 241 4.04 -14.15 -1.05
C ALA A 241 2.64 -14.33 -0.43
N HIS A 242 2.29 -13.55 0.60
CA HIS A 242 0.95 -13.54 1.18
C HIS A 242 -0.14 -13.08 0.20
N ARG A 243 0.11 -12.00 -0.55
CA ARG A 243 -0.79 -11.43 -1.57
C ARG A 243 -1.02 -12.40 -2.72
N PHE A 244 0.02 -13.12 -3.13
CA PHE A 244 -0.04 -14.18 -4.15
C PHE A 244 -0.61 -15.52 -3.68
N GLY A 245 -1.04 -15.62 -2.41
CA GLY A 245 -1.63 -16.86 -1.86
C GLY A 245 -0.60 -17.96 -1.52
N MET A 246 0.70 -17.70 -1.69
CA MET A 246 1.79 -18.65 -1.46
C MET A 246 2.08 -18.79 0.04
N ALA A 247 1.13 -19.33 0.81
CA ALA A 247 1.23 -19.37 2.25
C ALA A 247 2.39 -20.24 2.76
N GLY A 248 2.79 -21.28 2.02
CA GLY A 248 3.95 -22.12 2.34
C GLY A 248 5.28 -21.37 2.18
N VAL A 249 5.45 -20.66 1.06
CA VAL A 249 6.64 -19.82 0.82
C VAL A 249 6.72 -18.67 1.84
N LYS A 250 5.61 -17.96 2.07
CA LYS A 250 5.51 -16.95 3.12
C LYS A 250 5.94 -17.51 4.47
N ALA A 251 5.38 -18.66 4.83
CA ALA A 251 5.60 -19.33 6.11
C ALA A 251 7.08 -19.56 6.40
N GLU A 252 7.82 -20.01 5.39
CA GLU A 252 9.24 -20.30 5.48
C GLU A 252 10.10 -19.02 5.44
N LEU A 253 9.78 -18.06 4.56
CA LEU A 253 10.43 -16.75 4.51
C LEU A 253 10.33 -15.98 5.85
N GLU A 254 9.16 -16.03 6.51
CA GLU A 254 8.96 -15.41 7.83
C GLU A 254 9.82 -16.07 8.93
N ASP A 255 9.87 -17.41 8.98
CA ASP A 255 10.66 -18.15 9.98
C ASP A 255 12.18 -18.04 9.72
N LEU A 256 12.62 -17.99 8.46
CA LEU A 256 14.01 -17.74 8.08
C LEU A 256 14.41 -16.29 8.40
N ALA A 257 13.57 -15.29 8.10
CA ALA A 257 13.85 -13.91 8.49
C ALA A 257 13.94 -13.76 10.02
N PHE A 258 13.06 -14.43 10.78
CA PHE A 258 13.11 -14.47 12.24
C PHE A 258 14.40 -15.12 12.78
N LYS A 259 14.92 -16.19 12.15
CA LYS A 259 16.22 -16.81 12.49
C LYS A 259 17.38 -15.81 12.49
N PHE A 260 17.44 -14.91 11.51
CA PHE A 260 18.56 -13.98 11.32
C PHE A 260 18.36 -12.59 11.96
N LEU A 261 17.12 -12.10 12.06
CA LEU A 261 16.84 -10.79 12.67
C LEU A 261 16.76 -10.84 14.20
N GLU A 262 16.16 -11.89 14.76
CA GLU A 262 15.90 -12.05 16.19
C GLU A 262 16.42 -13.43 16.67
N THR A 263 17.73 -13.66 16.50
CA THR A 263 18.38 -14.97 16.67
C THR A 263 18.13 -15.65 18.02
N ASP A 264 18.19 -14.91 19.13
CA ASP A 264 18.07 -15.51 20.46
C ASP A 264 16.62 -15.89 20.80
N ASP A 265 15.66 -15.01 20.46
CA ASP A 265 14.21 -15.31 20.54
C ASP A 265 13.86 -16.55 19.71
N TYR A 266 14.39 -16.66 18.48
CA TYR A 266 14.24 -17.84 17.63
C TYR A 266 14.80 -19.10 18.30
N ARG A 267 16.03 -19.05 18.83
CA ARG A 267 16.71 -20.17 19.50
C ARG A 267 16.00 -20.62 20.77
N GLU A 268 15.44 -19.70 21.55
CA GLU A 268 14.64 -20.04 22.73
C GLU A 268 13.32 -20.70 22.33
N LEU A 269 12.56 -20.08 21.41
CA LEU A 269 11.26 -20.58 20.99
C LEU A 269 11.38 -21.95 20.28
N ALA A 270 12.39 -22.14 19.43
CA ALA A 270 12.68 -23.41 18.79
C ALA A 270 12.99 -24.53 19.81
N ARG A 271 13.72 -24.22 20.90
CA ARG A 271 13.95 -25.17 22.01
C ARG A 271 12.66 -25.53 22.74
N LYS A 272 11.84 -24.53 23.11
CA LYS A 272 10.54 -24.74 23.78
C LYS A 272 9.57 -25.58 22.94
N VAL A 273 9.48 -25.29 21.63
CA VAL A 273 8.63 -26.03 20.68
C VAL A 273 9.14 -27.47 20.46
N ARG A 274 10.46 -27.69 20.40
CA ARG A 274 11.03 -29.05 20.33
C ARG A 274 10.76 -29.85 21.60
N ALA A 275 10.89 -29.25 22.78
CA ALA A 275 10.65 -29.93 24.06
C ALA A 275 9.20 -30.46 24.20
N LYS A 276 8.20 -29.67 23.77
CA LYS A 276 6.78 -30.07 23.80
C LYS A 276 6.32 -30.87 22.56
N LYS A 277 7.23 -31.28 21.66
CA LYS A 277 6.87 -31.97 20.40
C LYS A 277 6.09 -33.27 20.66
N ALA A 278 6.62 -34.16 21.49
CA ALA A 278 6.03 -35.47 21.78
C ALA A 278 4.69 -35.37 22.55
N GLU A 279 4.54 -34.38 23.43
CA GLU A 279 3.27 -34.08 24.11
C GLU A 279 2.22 -33.65 23.08
N ARG A 280 2.56 -32.69 22.20
CA ARG A 280 1.69 -32.19 21.15
C ARG A 280 1.27 -33.29 20.16
N GLU A 281 2.18 -34.17 19.77
CA GLU A 281 1.89 -35.30 18.88
C GLU A 281 0.86 -36.24 19.51
N ARG A 282 1.09 -36.71 20.76
CA ARG A 282 0.11 -37.54 21.50
C ARG A 282 -1.26 -36.88 21.67
N THR A 283 -1.31 -35.55 21.75
CA THR A 283 -2.57 -34.80 21.86
C THR A 283 -3.29 -34.67 20.52
N ILE A 284 -2.55 -34.53 19.41
CA ILE A 284 -3.11 -34.58 18.06
C ILE A 284 -3.66 -35.98 17.76
N GLU A 285 -2.95 -37.04 18.15
CA GLU A 285 -3.41 -38.43 17.95
C GLU A 285 -4.72 -38.73 18.69
N ARG A 286 -4.86 -38.24 19.92
CA ARG A 286 -6.11 -38.33 20.70
C ARG A 286 -7.34 -37.72 20.03
N LEU A 287 -7.17 -36.74 19.13
CA LEU A 287 -8.26 -36.22 18.30
C LEU A 287 -8.33 -36.92 16.94
N ARG A 288 -7.18 -37.26 16.34
CA ARG A 288 -7.08 -37.92 15.03
C ARG A 288 -7.81 -39.25 15.02
N ASP A 289 -7.59 -40.09 16.02
CA ASP A 289 -8.04 -41.49 15.96
C ASP A 289 -9.56 -41.64 16.10
N PRO A 290 -10.25 -40.94 17.04
CA PRO A 290 -11.73 -40.90 17.06
C PRO A 290 -12.30 -40.25 15.79
N LEU A 291 -11.72 -39.13 15.32
CA LEU A 291 -12.19 -38.47 14.10
C LEU A 291 -12.06 -39.40 12.88
N ALA A 292 -10.96 -40.14 12.75
CA ALA A 292 -10.77 -41.10 11.66
C ALA A 292 -11.80 -42.24 11.72
N ALA A 293 -12.16 -42.72 12.91
CA ALA A 293 -13.19 -43.73 13.08
C ALA A 293 -14.56 -43.21 12.62
N GLU A 294 -14.99 -42.03 13.07
CA GLU A 294 -16.26 -41.41 12.69
C GLU A 294 -16.35 -41.09 11.19
N LEU A 295 -15.29 -40.53 10.59
CA LEU A 295 -15.27 -40.27 9.14
C LEU A 295 -15.36 -41.57 8.32
N THR A 296 -14.72 -42.65 8.79
CA THR A 296 -14.81 -43.97 8.15
C THR A 296 -16.21 -44.58 8.31
N GLY A 297 -16.81 -44.46 9.50
CA GLY A 297 -18.18 -44.92 9.79
C GLY A 297 -19.24 -44.18 8.95
N ALA A 298 -19.01 -42.90 8.66
CA ALA A 298 -19.83 -42.09 7.75
C ALA A 298 -19.64 -42.43 6.25
N GLY A 299 -18.72 -43.35 5.91
CA GLY A 299 -18.49 -43.80 4.53
C GLY A 299 -17.59 -42.89 3.69
N LEU A 300 -16.86 -41.96 4.30
CA LEU A 300 -15.89 -41.12 3.58
C LEU A 300 -14.62 -41.93 3.25
N VAL A 301 -14.24 -41.94 1.96
CA VAL A 301 -13.04 -42.64 1.48
C VAL A 301 -11.97 -41.66 0.98
N GLY A 302 -10.71 -41.91 1.34
CA GLY A 302 -9.56 -41.13 0.87
C GLY A 302 -9.38 -39.77 1.55
N PHE A 303 -9.92 -39.58 2.75
CA PHE A 303 -9.61 -38.41 3.59
C PHE A 303 -8.21 -38.53 4.23
N GLU A 304 -7.62 -37.40 4.61
CA GLU A 304 -6.32 -37.35 5.29
C GLU A 304 -6.38 -36.37 6.48
N ILE A 305 -6.00 -36.83 7.67
CA ILE A 305 -5.98 -36.02 8.90
C ILE A 305 -4.52 -35.78 9.31
N THR A 306 -4.06 -34.54 9.19
CA THR A 306 -2.68 -34.15 9.53
C THR A 306 -2.62 -33.12 10.66
N GLY A 307 -1.65 -33.27 11.55
CA GLY A 307 -1.29 -32.24 12.52
C GLY A 307 -0.56 -31.10 11.83
N ARG A 308 -1.10 -29.87 11.93
CA ARG A 308 -0.46 -28.68 11.34
C ARG A 308 0.43 -28.00 12.39
N PRO A 309 1.77 -28.04 12.28
CA PRO A 309 2.63 -27.20 13.11
C PRO A 309 2.37 -25.72 12.80
N LYS A 310 2.32 -24.90 13.85
CA LYS A 310 2.32 -23.43 13.72
C LYS A 310 3.77 -22.93 13.67
N ASN A 311 4.05 -22.02 12.74
CA ASN A 311 5.36 -21.41 12.49
C ASN A 311 5.90 -20.68 13.72
N LEU A 312 7.22 -20.59 13.85
CA LEU A 312 7.88 -19.96 14.98
C LEU A 312 7.56 -18.45 15.04
N TRP A 313 7.66 -17.74 13.92
CA TRP A 313 7.29 -16.32 13.82
C TRP A 313 5.82 -16.07 14.15
N SER A 314 4.92 -16.94 13.70
CA SER A 314 3.48 -16.84 14.02
C SER A 314 3.19 -17.05 15.50
N ILE A 315 3.95 -17.91 16.19
CA ILE A 315 3.86 -18.10 17.64
C ILE A 315 4.43 -16.87 18.36
N TYR A 316 5.63 -16.40 17.99
CA TYR A 316 6.27 -15.21 18.55
C TYR A 316 5.38 -13.96 18.42
N LYS A 317 4.80 -13.72 17.24
CA LYS A 317 3.85 -12.63 16.97
C LYS A 317 2.58 -12.73 17.83
N LYS A 318 2.10 -13.95 18.13
CA LYS A 318 0.98 -14.17 19.08
C LYS A 318 1.39 -13.91 20.54
N MET A 319 2.59 -14.34 20.96
CA MET A 319 3.14 -14.07 22.30
C MET A 319 3.20 -12.56 22.56
N ARG A 320 3.91 -11.81 21.70
CA ARG A 320 4.05 -10.35 21.85
C ARG A 320 2.73 -9.58 21.74
N LYS A 321 1.78 -10.03 20.91
CA LYS A 321 0.48 -9.35 20.76
C LYS A 321 -0.48 -9.59 21.93
N ARG A 322 -0.35 -10.72 22.64
CA ARG A 322 -1.23 -11.07 23.77
C ARG A 322 -0.57 -10.85 25.15
N ASP A 323 0.71 -10.50 25.17
CA ASP A 323 1.56 -10.38 26.35
C ASP A 323 1.41 -11.59 27.30
N LYS A 324 1.56 -12.80 26.71
CA LYS A 324 1.36 -14.08 27.39
C LYS A 324 2.55 -15.02 27.22
N PRO A 325 2.90 -15.79 28.26
CA PRO A 325 3.95 -16.81 28.17
C PRO A 325 3.55 -17.93 27.22
N PHE A 326 4.54 -18.66 26.71
CA PHE A 326 4.36 -19.75 25.74
C PHE A 326 3.41 -20.85 26.27
N GLU A 327 3.44 -21.07 27.58
CA GLU A 327 2.65 -22.06 28.32
C GLU A 327 1.14 -21.80 28.26
N GLU A 328 0.72 -20.54 28.14
CA GLU A 328 -0.71 -20.16 28.03
C GLU A 328 -1.24 -20.16 26.59
N ILE A 329 -0.40 -20.47 25.60
CA ILE A 329 -0.82 -20.55 24.20
C ILE A 329 -1.38 -21.95 23.91
N TYR A 330 -2.57 -22.22 24.45
CA TYR A 330 -3.40 -23.40 24.10
C TYR A 330 -3.68 -23.50 22.59
N ASP A 331 -3.59 -22.37 21.89
CA ASP A 331 -3.76 -22.15 20.45
C ASP A 331 -2.56 -22.67 19.61
N LEU A 332 -1.96 -23.79 20.02
CA LEU A 332 -0.86 -24.50 19.32
C LEU A 332 -1.34 -25.77 18.59
N LEU A 333 -2.51 -26.30 18.94
CA LEU A 333 -3.10 -27.49 18.34
C LEU A 333 -3.98 -27.09 17.14
N ALA A 334 -3.42 -27.26 15.94
CA ALA A 334 -4.18 -27.14 14.69
C ALA A 334 -4.19 -28.50 13.97
N VAL A 335 -5.37 -28.96 13.59
CA VAL A 335 -5.58 -30.19 12.80
C VAL A 335 -6.14 -29.80 11.45
N ARG A 336 -5.66 -30.47 10.40
CA ARG A 336 -6.06 -30.28 9.02
C ARG A 336 -6.74 -31.55 8.53
N VAL A 337 -7.94 -31.44 7.98
CA VAL A 337 -8.66 -32.54 7.33
C VAL A 337 -8.73 -32.22 5.85
N LEU A 338 -8.17 -33.12 5.04
CA LEU A 338 -8.21 -33.06 3.59
C LEU A 338 -9.24 -34.07 3.07
N VAL A 339 -10.08 -33.60 2.16
CA VAL A 339 -11.10 -34.41 1.48
C VAL A 339 -10.99 -34.22 -0.04
N ASN A 340 -11.81 -34.91 -0.82
CA ASN A 340 -11.76 -34.85 -2.28
C ASN A 340 -12.72 -33.79 -2.83
N THR A 341 -13.93 -33.66 -2.27
CA THR A 341 -14.97 -32.76 -2.79
C THR A 341 -15.46 -31.70 -1.79
N ILE A 342 -16.09 -30.64 -2.31
CA ILE A 342 -16.64 -29.55 -1.48
C ILE A 342 -17.81 -30.03 -0.59
N PRO A 343 -18.77 -30.87 -1.05
CA PRO A 343 -19.80 -31.44 -0.18
C PRO A 343 -19.23 -32.23 1.00
N GLU A 344 -18.14 -32.98 0.79
CA GLU A 344 -17.43 -33.70 1.87
C GLU A 344 -16.90 -32.73 2.94
N CYS A 345 -16.46 -31.52 2.58
CA CYS A 345 -16.00 -30.52 3.55
C CYS A 345 -17.11 -30.17 4.56
N TYR A 346 -18.33 -29.96 4.08
CA TYR A 346 -19.48 -29.65 4.93
C TYR A 346 -20.00 -30.88 5.69
N HIS A 347 -19.89 -32.08 5.11
CA HIS A 347 -20.22 -33.32 5.80
C HIS A 347 -19.27 -33.57 7.00
N VAL A 348 -17.95 -33.43 6.79
CA VAL A 348 -16.94 -33.48 7.86
C VAL A 348 -17.20 -32.42 8.94
N LEU A 349 -17.59 -31.19 8.56
CA LEU A 349 -17.95 -30.15 9.53
C LEU A 349 -19.13 -30.59 10.41
N GLY A 350 -20.17 -31.18 9.80
CA GLY A 350 -21.33 -31.71 10.51
C GLY A 350 -20.99 -32.83 11.50
N ILE A 351 -20.14 -33.78 11.09
CA ILE A 351 -19.65 -34.87 11.96
C ILE A 351 -18.88 -34.29 13.16
N ILE A 352 -17.95 -33.36 12.92
CA ILE A 352 -17.17 -32.70 13.97
C ILE A 352 -18.06 -31.94 14.96
N HIS A 353 -19.13 -31.29 14.50
CA HIS A 353 -20.06 -30.55 15.36
C HIS A 353 -21.08 -31.45 16.07
N HIS A 354 -21.25 -32.70 15.62
CA HIS A 354 -22.05 -33.70 16.33
C HIS A 354 -21.28 -34.26 17.53
N GLU A 355 -20.01 -34.62 17.33
CA GLU A 355 -19.16 -35.23 18.36
C GLU A 355 -18.58 -34.20 19.35
N TRP A 356 -18.20 -33.01 18.90
CA TRP A 356 -17.59 -31.97 19.76
C TRP A 356 -18.29 -30.63 19.66
N THR A 357 -18.59 -30.04 20.82
CA THR A 357 -19.24 -28.72 20.91
C THR A 357 -18.39 -27.63 20.26
N PRO A 358 -18.90 -26.94 19.21
CA PRO A 358 -18.18 -25.86 18.55
C PRO A 358 -18.33 -24.52 19.29
N LEU A 359 -17.30 -23.68 19.19
CA LEU A 359 -17.35 -22.30 19.64
C LEU A 359 -17.86 -21.40 18.51
N GLN A 360 -19.14 -20.99 18.58
CA GLN A 360 -19.88 -20.36 17.49
C GLN A 360 -19.16 -19.16 16.84
N GLU A 361 -18.55 -18.27 17.64
CA GLU A 361 -17.81 -17.09 17.16
C GLU A 361 -16.54 -17.42 16.34
N ARG A 362 -16.12 -18.69 16.31
CA ARG A 362 -14.91 -19.15 15.63
C ARG A 362 -15.17 -20.08 14.45
N ILE A 363 -16.43 -20.29 14.08
CA ILE A 363 -16.79 -20.96 12.83
C ILE A 363 -16.61 -19.94 11.68
N LYS A 364 -15.84 -20.29 10.65
CA LYS A 364 -15.62 -19.43 9.48
C LYS A 364 -15.63 -20.24 8.20
N ASP A 365 -16.52 -19.87 7.30
CA ASP A 365 -16.61 -20.46 5.97
C ASP A 365 -15.83 -19.61 4.96
N TYR A 366 -14.57 -19.99 4.70
CA TYR A 366 -13.80 -19.39 3.60
C TYR A 366 -13.99 -20.14 2.27
N ILE A 367 -14.86 -21.14 2.18
CA ILE A 367 -15.24 -21.75 0.90
C ILE A 367 -16.30 -20.88 0.22
N ALA A 368 -17.36 -20.54 0.94
CA ALA A 368 -18.42 -19.63 0.48
C ALA A 368 -17.98 -18.16 0.42
N SER A 369 -16.99 -17.76 1.23
CA SER A 369 -16.39 -16.42 1.20
C SER A 369 -14.85 -16.49 1.16
N PRO A 370 -14.26 -16.77 -0.02
CA PRO A 370 -12.80 -16.86 -0.18
C PRO A 370 -12.10 -15.57 0.23
N LYS A 371 -10.87 -15.70 0.73
CA LYS A 371 -10.03 -14.53 1.01
C LYS A 371 -9.51 -13.92 -0.30
N SER A 372 -9.07 -12.67 -0.23
CA SER A 372 -8.52 -11.94 -1.39
C SER A 372 -7.26 -12.54 -2.00
N ASN A 373 -6.57 -13.44 -1.29
CA ASN A 373 -5.43 -14.22 -1.79
C ASN A 373 -5.83 -15.63 -2.28
N GLY A 374 -7.11 -15.87 -2.60
CA GLY A 374 -7.62 -17.15 -3.10
C GLY A 374 -7.81 -18.24 -2.03
N TYR A 375 -7.46 -17.98 -0.77
CA TYR A 375 -7.52 -18.99 0.29
C TYR A 375 -8.95 -19.45 0.60
N GLN A 376 -9.18 -20.76 0.51
CA GLN A 376 -10.44 -21.45 0.84
C GLN A 376 -10.21 -22.56 1.88
N SER A 377 -11.08 -22.61 2.91
CA SER A 377 -11.15 -23.67 3.93
C SER A 377 -12.31 -23.38 4.89
N LEU A 378 -12.94 -24.41 5.46
CA LEU A 378 -13.80 -24.26 6.64
C LEU A 378 -12.93 -24.29 7.90
N HIS A 379 -13.00 -23.26 8.74
CA HIS A 379 -12.34 -23.21 10.04
C HIS A 379 -13.38 -23.38 11.14
N THR A 380 -13.11 -24.25 12.10
CA THR A 380 -13.91 -24.38 13.32
C THR A 380 -12.98 -24.52 14.53
N THR A 381 -13.44 -24.06 15.69
CA THR A 381 -12.78 -24.35 16.97
C THR A 381 -13.75 -25.14 17.84
N VAL A 382 -13.33 -26.31 18.34
CA VAL A 382 -14.17 -27.21 19.14
C VAL A 382 -13.52 -27.54 20.48
N PHE A 383 -14.34 -27.88 21.48
CA PHE A 383 -13.89 -28.48 22.73
C PHE A 383 -13.69 -29.98 22.51
N GLY A 384 -12.44 -30.40 22.30
CA GLY A 384 -12.08 -31.79 22.03
C GLY A 384 -11.76 -32.61 23.29
N PRO A 385 -11.21 -33.82 23.10
CA PRO A 385 -10.87 -34.72 24.20
C PRO A 385 -9.96 -34.06 25.25
N GLY A 386 -10.31 -34.22 26.53
CA GLY A 386 -9.61 -33.59 27.66
C GLY A 386 -9.95 -32.12 27.90
N GLY A 387 -11.03 -31.59 27.30
CA GLY A 387 -11.49 -30.22 27.51
C GLY A 387 -10.62 -29.15 26.83
N GLN A 388 -9.68 -29.57 25.97
CA GLN A 388 -8.79 -28.67 25.25
C GLN A 388 -9.45 -28.12 23.98
N LEU A 389 -9.05 -26.91 23.59
CA LEU A 389 -9.53 -26.26 22.36
C LEU A 389 -8.68 -26.68 21.16
N TYR A 390 -9.32 -27.23 20.13
CA TYR A 390 -8.65 -27.60 18.87
C TYR A 390 -9.14 -26.72 17.74
N GLU A 391 -8.20 -26.17 16.95
CA GLU A 391 -8.50 -25.47 15.70
C GLU A 391 -8.48 -26.49 14.54
N ILE A 392 -9.63 -26.76 13.93
CA ILE A 392 -9.75 -27.71 12.82
C ILE A 392 -9.97 -26.94 11.51
N GLN A 393 -9.17 -27.28 10.50
CA GLN A 393 -9.21 -26.70 9.16
C GLN A 393 -9.59 -27.79 8.15
N ILE A 394 -10.76 -27.68 7.53
CA ILE A 394 -11.29 -28.64 6.55
C ILE A 394 -11.19 -28.01 5.16
N ARG A 395 -10.69 -28.75 4.15
CA ARG A 395 -10.60 -28.29 2.76
C ARG A 395 -10.36 -29.46 1.79
N THR A 396 -10.59 -29.25 0.51
CA THR A 396 -10.23 -30.26 -0.51
C THR A 396 -8.72 -30.32 -0.75
N ARG A 397 -8.23 -31.38 -1.39
CA ARG A 397 -6.83 -31.49 -1.88
C ARG A 397 -6.47 -30.33 -2.83
N GLU A 398 -7.39 -29.93 -3.71
CA GLU A 398 -7.22 -28.77 -4.61
C GLU A 398 -7.10 -27.45 -3.83
N MET A 399 -8.04 -27.18 -2.91
CA MET A 399 -7.98 -26.01 -2.03
C MET A 399 -6.72 -26.01 -1.15
N HIS A 400 -6.19 -27.18 -0.80
CA HIS A 400 -4.90 -27.29 -0.12
C HIS A 400 -3.75 -26.85 -1.03
N HIS A 401 -3.70 -27.34 -2.27
CA HIS A 401 -2.68 -26.97 -3.25
C HIS A 401 -2.67 -25.46 -3.49
N THR A 402 -3.84 -24.88 -3.78
CA THR A 402 -4.03 -23.42 -3.91
C THR A 402 -3.66 -22.65 -2.66
N ALA A 403 -3.90 -23.18 -1.46
CA ALA A 403 -3.58 -22.48 -0.23
C ALA A 403 -2.10 -22.54 0.19
N GLU A 404 -1.29 -23.47 -0.31
CA GLU A 404 0.16 -23.48 -0.05
C GLU A 404 0.94 -22.75 -1.16
N TYR A 405 0.53 -22.93 -2.42
CA TYR A 405 1.25 -22.45 -3.62
C TYR A 405 0.58 -21.26 -4.33
N GLY A 406 -0.63 -20.85 -3.94
CA GLY A 406 -1.26 -19.63 -4.42
C GLY A 406 -1.54 -19.63 -5.92
N ILE A 407 -1.18 -18.54 -6.62
CA ILE A 407 -1.37 -18.41 -8.08
C ILE A 407 -0.66 -19.51 -8.87
N ALA A 408 0.47 -20.06 -8.39
CA ALA A 408 1.15 -21.18 -9.03
C ALA A 408 0.22 -22.40 -9.22
N ALA A 409 -0.65 -22.68 -8.24
CA ALA A 409 -1.62 -23.77 -8.31
C ALA A 409 -2.69 -23.58 -9.40
N HIS A 410 -3.10 -22.35 -9.67
CA HIS A 410 -4.14 -22.05 -10.66
C HIS A 410 -3.64 -22.22 -12.11
N TRP A 411 -2.32 -22.16 -12.34
CA TRP A 411 -1.73 -22.33 -13.67
C TRP A 411 -1.88 -23.77 -14.20
N LEU A 412 -1.90 -24.79 -13.33
CA LEU A 412 -2.06 -26.20 -13.71
C LEU A 412 -3.38 -26.51 -14.43
N PHE A 413 -4.45 -25.80 -14.08
CA PHE A 413 -5.83 -26.25 -14.37
C PHE A 413 -6.52 -25.46 -15.50
N LYS A 414 -5.84 -24.48 -16.12
CA LYS A 414 -6.48 -23.51 -17.02
C LYS A 414 -5.70 -23.26 -18.33
N GLU A 415 -5.33 -24.32 -19.05
CA GLU A 415 -5.07 -24.26 -20.50
C GLU A 415 -6.36 -23.95 -21.33
N GLY A 416 -7.30 -23.12 -20.83
CA GLY A 416 -8.45 -22.74 -21.66
C GLY A 416 -9.60 -21.91 -21.10
N LYS A 417 -9.79 -21.70 -19.78
CA LYS A 417 -10.97 -20.93 -19.28
C LYS A 417 -10.75 -20.03 -18.06
N SER A 418 -11.30 -18.80 -18.17
CA SER A 418 -11.41 -17.67 -17.22
C SER A 418 -10.11 -16.91 -16.86
N PRO A 419 -9.82 -15.77 -17.53
CA PRO A 419 -8.82 -14.78 -17.10
C PRO A 419 -9.12 -14.09 -15.75
N ASP A 420 -10.41 -14.05 -15.35
CA ASP A 420 -10.97 -13.25 -14.24
C ASP A 420 -10.43 -13.48 -12.82
N GLU A 421 -9.56 -14.47 -12.60
CA GLU A 421 -8.91 -14.71 -11.30
C GLU A 421 -7.51 -14.10 -11.27
N LEU A 422 -6.69 -14.36 -12.29
CA LEU A 422 -5.38 -13.73 -12.44
C LEU A 422 -5.54 -12.20 -12.53
N ASP A 423 -6.50 -11.73 -13.32
CA ASP A 423 -6.88 -10.31 -13.40
C ASP A 423 -7.28 -9.73 -12.03
N ARG A 424 -7.85 -10.52 -11.12
CA ARG A 424 -8.32 -10.06 -9.81
C ARG A 424 -7.20 -9.84 -8.79
N HIS A 425 -6.11 -10.60 -8.94
CA HIS A 425 -4.86 -10.41 -8.20
C HIS A 425 -4.01 -9.30 -8.85
N LEU A 426 -3.94 -9.27 -10.19
CA LEU A 426 -3.24 -8.22 -10.95
C LEU A 426 -3.93 -6.85 -10.89
N ALA A 427 -5.24 -6.78 -10.60
CA ALA A 427 -5.96 -5.51 -10.43
C ALA A 427 -5.35 -4.62 -9.33
N TRP A 428 -4.81 -5.22 -8.26
CA TRP A 428 -4.07 -4.49 -7.22
C TRP A 428 -2.77 -3.89 -7.78
N PHE A 429 -1.99 -4.69 -8.53
CA PHE A 429 -0.77 -4.22 -9.20
C PHE A 429 -1.05 -3.09 -10.19
N ARG A 430 -2.13 -3.17 -10.98
CA ARG A 430 -2.53 -2.09 -11.90
C ARG A 430 -2.82 -0.79 -11.16
N GLN A 431 -3.50 -0.83 -10.02
CA GLN A 431 -3.73 0.36 -9.18
C GLN A 431 -2.44 0.91 -8.57
N LEU A 432 -1.47 0.05 -8.23
CA LEU A 432 -0.15 0.50 -7.78
C LEU A 432 0.66 1.15 -8.91
N LEU A 433 0.55 0.63 -10.14
CA LEU A 433 1.17 1.21 -11.34
C LEU A 433 0.49 2.53 -11.78
N GLU A 434 -0.81 2.70 -11.56
CA GLU A 434 -1.51 3.99 -11.70
C GLU A 434 -0.90 5.03 -10.74
N LEU A 435 -0.73 4.69 -9.46
CA LEU A 435 -0.10 5.58 -8.47
C LEU A 435 1.35 5.92 -8.81
N GLN A 436 2.06 5.04 -9.52
CA GLN A 436 3.42 5.26 -10.02
C GLN A 436 3.48 6.28 -11.19
N GLN A 437 2.36 6.64 -11.82
CA GLN A 437 2.33 7.77 -12.77
C GLN A 437 2.28 9.13 -12.05
N ASP A 438 1.70 9.18 -10.84
CA ASP A 438 1.60 10.41 -10.04
C ASP A 438 2.73 10.59 -9.02
N ALA A 439 3.53 9.55 -8.73
CA ALA A 439 4.61 9.61 -7.73
C ALA A 439 5.85 10.37 -8.27
N HIS A 440 6.34 11.35 -7.50
CA HIS A 440 7.47 12.19 -7.93
C HIS A 440 8.85 11.67 -7.50
N THR A 441 8.93 10.82 -6.48
CA THR A 441 10.20 10.20 -6.05
C THR A 441 10.08 8.68 -5.80
N PRO A 442 11.18 7.91 -5.94
CA PRO A 442 11.16 6.46 -5.71
C PRO A 442 10.93 6.08 -4.24
N GLU A 443 11.27 6.95 -3.28
CA GLU A 443 11.05 6.72 -1.84
C GLU A 443 9.56 6.79 -1.48
N GLU A 444 8.82 7.77 -2.03
CA GLU A 444 7.35 7.84 -1.85
C GLU A 444 6.69 6.55 -2.37
N PHE A 445 7.17 6.01 -3.50
CA PHE A 445 6.68 4.76 -4.06
C PHE A 445 6.94 3.55 -3.13
N LEU A 446 8.13 3.43 -2.55
CA LEU A 446 8.43 2.37 -1.57
C LEU A 446 7.59 2.49 -0.30
N GLU A 447 7.32 3.70 0.18
CA GLU A 447 6.43 3.92 1.34
C GLU A 447 4.99 3.47 1.00
N PHE A 448 4.46 3.85 -0.17
CA PHE A 448 3.14 3.42 -0.62
C PHE A 448 3.04 1.88 -0.77
N LEU A 449 4.04 1.25 -1.39
CA LEU A 449 4.12 -0.21 -1.52
C LEU A 449 4.07 -0.89 -0.14
N LYS A 450 4.90 -0.44 0.82
CA LYS A 450 4.92 -1.01 2.18
C LYS A 450 3.56 -0.85 2.88
N VAL A 451 2.98 0.35 2.86
CA VAL A 451 1.69 0.61 3.51
C VAL A 451 0.60 -0.31 2.96
N ASP A 452 0.56 -0.56 1.66
CA ASP A 452 -0.51 -1.34 1.03
C ASP A 452 -0.27 -2.87 1.11
N LEU A 453 0.99 -3.31 1.16
CA LEU A 453 1.35 -4.72 1.39
C LEU A 453 0.94 -5.22 2.79
N TYR A 454 0.94 -4.35 3.81
CA TYR A 454 0.80 -4.73 5.22
C TYR A 454 -0.62 -4.73 5.79
N GLN A 455 -1.60 -4.16 5.09
CA GLN A 455 -2.94 -3.96 5.63
C GLN A 455 -3.78 -5.25 5.54
N ASP A 456 -4.34 -5.70 6.67
CA ASP A 456 -5.49 -6.61 6.68
C ASP A 456 -6.61 -5.96 5.84
N GLU A 457 -7.30 -6.71 4.98
CA GLU A 457 -8.41 -6.16 4.20
C GLU A 457 -9.76 -6.28 4.92
N ILE A 458 -10.63 -5.29 4.69
CA ILE A 458 -12.06 -5.32 4.98
C ILE A 458 -12.85 -5.26 3.68
N PHE A 459 -13.95 -5.99 3.63
CA PHE A 459 -14.94 -5.94 2.57
C PHE A 459 -16.08 -5.02 3.00
N VAL A 460 -16.35 -3.99 2.21
CA VAL A 460 -17.45 -3.04 2.42
C VAL A 460 -18.31 -2.98 1.17
N PHE A 461 -19.62 -2.80 1.37
CA PHE A 461 -20.61 -2.90 0.30
C PHE A 461 -21.04 -1.52 -0.18
N THR A 462 -21.24 -1.35 -1.49
CA THR A 462 -22.01 -0.23 -2.03
C THR A 462 -23.51 -0.46 -1.74
N PRO A 463 -24.36 0.58 -1.79
CA PRO A 463 -25.82 0.40 -1.66
C PRO A 463 -26.45 -0.44 -2.79
N ARG A 464 -25.69 -0.72 -3.86
CA ARG A 464 -26.10 -1.60 -4.97
C ARG A 464 -25.66 -3.07 -4.77
N GLY A 465 -24.90 -3.36 -3.72
CA GLY A 465 -24.36 -4.69 -3.42
C GLY A 465 -22.96 -4.96 -3.96
N ASP A 466 -22.30 -3.99 -4.62
CA ASP A 466 -20.93 -4.17 -5.11
C ASP A 466 -19.96 -4.24 -3.93
N VAL A 467 -19.03 -5.19 -3.97
CA VAL A 467 -18.01 -5.34 -2.91
C VAL A 467 -16.77 -4.51 -3.24
N LYS A 468 -16.40 -3.59 -2.35
CA LYS A 468 -15.12 -2.88 -2.38
C LYS A 468 -14.19 -3.44 -1.29
N ARG A 469 -12.94 -3.69 -1.68
CA ARG A 469 -11.84 -4.09 -0.78
C ARG A 469 -11.13 -2.83 -0.31
N LEU A 470 -10.94 -2.68 0.99
CA LEU A 470 -10.21 -1.57 1.60
C LEU A 470 -9.27 -2.07 2.70
N PRO A 471 -8.21 -1.33 3.05
CA PRO A 471 -7.40 -1.64 4.22
C PRO A 471 -8.21 -1.47 5.52
N LYS A 472 -7.88 -2.27 6.53
CA LYS A 472 -8.54 -2.25 7.83
C LYS A 472 -8.26 -0.96 8.58
N GLY A 473 -9.33 -0.30 9.01
CA GLY A 473 -9.26 1.05 9.58
C GLY A 473 -9.46 2.15 8.54
N ALA A 474 -9.58 1.81 7.24
CA ALA A 474 -10.03 2.74 6.22
C ALA A 474 -11.32 3.46 6.63
N THR A 475 -11.42 4.70 6.18
CA THR A 475 -12.51 5.62 6.49
C THR A 475 -13.50 5.71 5.33
N PRO A 476 -14.69 6.32 5.53
CA PRO A 476 -15.56 6.72 4.44
C PRO A 476 -14.88 7.56 3.35
N ILE A 477 -13.85 8.35 3.69
CA ILE A 477 -13.07 9.12 2.70
C ILE A 477 -12.28 8.15 1.80
N ASP A 478 -11.59 7.17 2.39
CA ASP A 478 -10.89 6.11 1.65
C ASP A 478 -11.84 5.35 0.71
N PHE A 479 -13.05 5.02 1.18
CA PHE A 479 -14.09 4.39 0.36
C PHE A 479 -14.53 5.29 -0.81
N ALA A 480 -14.75 6.59 -0.59
CA ALA A 480 -15.14 7.52 -1.63
C ALA A 480 -14.12 7.58 -2.78
N PHE A 481 -12.83 7.71 -2.45
CA PHE A 481 -11.73 7.68 -3.44
C PHE A 481 -11.52 6.30 -4.10
N ALA A 482 -11.91 5.20 -3.45
CA ALA A 482 -11.90 3.85 -4.02
C ALA A 482 -13.14 3.52 -4.89
N VAL A 483 -14.21 4.33 -4.79
CA VAL A 483 -15.33 4.32 -5.74
C VAL A 483 -14.94 5.13 -6.98
N HIS A 484 -14.62 6.41 -6.82
CA HIS A 484 -14.13 7.27 -7.91
C HIS A 484 -13.40 8.51 -7.34
N THR A 485 -12.41 9.05 -8.04
CA THR A 485 -11.65 10.22 -7.56
C THR A 485 -12.54 11.45 -7.37
N GLU A 486 -13.48 11.69 -8.31
CA GLU A 486 -14.46 12.79 -8.25
C GLU A 486 -15.44 12.64 -7.08
N VAL A 487 -15.85 11.41 -6.77
CA VAL A 487 -16.71 11.09 -5.61
C VAL A 487 -15.95 11.33 -4.29
N GLY A 488 -14.65 11.05 -4.27
CA GLY A 488 -13.75 11.41 -3.18
C GLY A 488 -13.59 12.93 -3.01
N GLN A 489 -13.33 13.64 -4.10
CA GLN A 489 -13.16 15.11 -4.11
C GLN A 489 -14.42 15.83 -3.62
N HIS A 490 -15.59 15.42 -4.09
CA HIS A 490 -16.88 16.01 -3.72
C HIS A 490 -17.54 15.37 -2.49
N CYS A 491 -16.82 14.58 -1.68
CA CYS A 491 -17.37 13.95 -0.49
C CYS A 491 -17.72 15.00 0.58
N GLN A 492 -19.01 15.13 0.91
CA GLN A 492 -19.50 15.98 2.01
C GLN A 492 -19.71 15.17 3.30
N GLY A 493 -20.13 13.91 3.17
CA GLY A 493 -20.44 13.03 4.29
C GLY A 493 -20.65 11.60 3.84
N ALA A 494 -20.97 10.71 4.77
CA ALA A 494 -21.30 9.33 4.46
C ALA A 494 -22.39 8.78 5.39
N ARG A 495 -23.16 7.81 4.88
CA ARG A 495 -23.99 6.92 5.71
C ARG A 495 -23.35 5.53 5.75
N ILE A 496 -23.30 4.96 6.95
CA ILE A 496 -22.88 3.57 7.18
C ILE A 496 -24.12 2.81 7.67
N ASN A 497 -24.49 1.74 6.99
CA ASN A 497 -25.68 0.93 7.27
C ASN A 497 -26.96 1.79 7.40
N GLY A 498 -27.11 2.76 6.49
CA GLY A 498 -28.25 3.69 6.44
C GLY A 498 -28.21 4.86 7.44
N ARG A 499 -27.23 4.93 8.35
CA ARG A 499 -27.12 6.02 9.36
C ARG A 499 -25.96 6.95 9.04
N ILE A 500 -26.16 8.26 9.16
CA ILE A 500 -25.09 9.25 8.97
C ILE A 500 -23.96 8.98 9.98
N ALA A 501 -22.72 8.96 9.50
CA ALA A 501 -21.52 8.69 10.28
C ALA A 501 -20.43 9.75 9.99
N PRO A 502 -19.56 10.08 10.96
CA PRO A 502 -18.49 11.03 10.73
C PRO A 502 -17.40 10.43 9.82
N LEU A 503 -16.82 11.28 8.97
CA LEU A 503 -15.85 10.87 7.95
C LEU A 503 -14.55 10.25 8.49
N HIS A 504 -14.21 10.47 9.77
CA HIS A 504 -13.03 9.87 10.41
C HIS A 504 -13.28 8.47 11.00
N ARG A 505 -14.53 7.97 11.00
CA ARG A 505 -14.86 6.68 11.63
C ARG A 505 -14.26 5.53 10.82
N PRO A 506 -13.51 4.59 11.42
CA PRO A 506 -13.03 3.41 10.72
C PRO A 506 -14.20 2.49 10.35
N LEU A 507 -14.19 2.03 9.11
CA LEU A 507 -15.15 1.07 8.54
C LEU A 507 -14.90 -0.35 9.08
N LYS A 508 -15.96 -1.15 9.16
CA LYS A 508 -15.89 -2.57 9.55
C LYS A 508 -16.20 -3.48 8.36
N ASN A 509 -15.71 -4.71 8.44
CA ASN A 509 -16.06 -5.75 7.49
C ASN A 509 -17.57 -6.02 7.52
N GLY A 510 -18.24 -5.92 6.36
CA GLY A 510 -19.68 -6.05 6.24
C GLY A 510 -20.46 -4.72 6.24
N ASP A 511 -19.82 -3.58 6.51
CA ASP A 511 -20.50 -2.29 6.47
C ASP A 511 -20.92 -1.91 5.03
N THR A 512 -22.17 -1.46 4.87
CA THR A 512 -22.67 -0.84 3.63
C THR A 512 -22.45 0.66 3.71
N VAL A 513 -21.74 1.25 2.75
CA VAL A 513 -21.33 2.66 2.76
C VAL A 513 -21.95 3.41 1.60
N GLU A 514 -22.72 4.45 1.91
CA GLU A 514 -23.28 5.41 0.96
C GLU A 514 -22.53 6.75 1.11
N VAL A 515 -21.91 7.24 0.03
CA VAL A 515 -21.22 8.54 0.04
C VAL A 515 -22.21 9.65 -0.34
N ILE A 516 -22.28 10.70 0.46
CA ILE A 516 -23.05 11.91 0.17
C ILE A 516 -22.10 12.91 -0.49
N THR A 517 -22.34 13.18 -1.77
CA THR A 517 -21.51 14.11 -2.58
C THR A 517 -22.18 15.46 -2.77
N SER A 518 -21.38 16.54 -2.84
CA SER A 518 -21.84 17.89 -3.16
C SER A 518 -20.82 18.63 -4.02
N LEU A 519 -21.27 19.36 -5.04
CA LEU A 519 -20.42 20.15 -5.94
C LEU A 519 -19.61 21.24 -5.22
N GLN A 520 -20.08 21.69 -4.05
CA GLN A 520 -19.36 22.67 -3.21
C GLN A 520 -18.40 22.02 -2.21
N ALA A 521 -18.49 20.70 -2.00
CA ALA A 521 -17.54 20.00 -1.13
C ALA A 521 -16.18 19.89 -1.84
N LYS A 522 -15.12 20.14 -1.06
CA LYS A 522 -13.72 20.06 -1.46
C LYS A 522 -12.93 19.34 -0.36
N PRO A 523 -11.84 18.61 -0.70
CA PRO A 523 -10.94 18.03 0.29
C PRO A 523 -10.31 19.10 1.19
N SER A 524 -10.26 18.85 2.50
CA SER A 524 -9.54 19.71 3.45
C SER A 524 -8.20 19.11 3.86
N ARG A 525 -7.28 19.93 4.39
CA ARG A 525 -6.02 19.46 4.99
C ARG A 525 -6.25 18.44 6.11
N ASP A 526 -7.32 18.58 6.89
CA ASP A 526 -7.64 17.71 8.02
C ASP A 526 -7.90 16.26 7.59
N TRP A 527 -8.37 16.03 6.36
CA TRP A 527 -8.56 14.68 5.83
C TRP A 527 -7.25 13.89 5.76
N LEU A 528 -6.11 14.55 5.57
CA LEU A 528 -4.78 13.89 5.53
C LEU A 528 -4.42 13.22 6.87
N ALA A 529 -5.00 13.67 7.99
CA ALA A 529 -4.80 13.07 9.31
C ALA A 529 -5.69 11.84 9.57
N HIS A 530 -6.75 11.64 8.78
CA HIS A 530 -7.73 10.56 8.97
C HIS A 530 -7.64 9.46 7.91
N VAL A 531 -7.25 9.83 6.69
CA VAL A 531 -7.15 8.95 5.52
C VAL A 531 -6.04 7.92 5.67
N GLN A 532 -6.38 6.64 5.49
CA GLN A 532 -5.44 5.52 5.66
C GLN A 532 -4.77 5.10 4.35
N THR A 533 -5.49 5.12 3.23
CA THR A 533 -4.99 4.66 1.93
C THR A 533 -3.98 5.63 1.33
N ALA A 534 -2.92 5.08 0.73
CA ALA A 534 -1.95 5.87 -0.06
C ALA A 534 -2.63 6.63 -1.19
N ARG A 535 -3.55 5.98 -1.92
CA ARG A 535 -4.32 6.56 -3.04
C ARG A 535 -5.10 7.82 -2.65
N ALA A 536 -5.93 7.76 -1.62
CA ALA A 536 -6.70 8.92 -1.19
C ALA A 536 -5.77 10.02 -0.65
N ARG A 537 -4.75 9.67 0.15
CA ARG A 537 -3.78 10.63 0.69
C ARG A 537 -3.06 11.38 -0.43
N HIS A 538 -2.62 10.66 -1.46
CA HIS A 538 -2.01 11.24 -2.65
C HIS A 538 -2.98 12.18 -3.38
N LYS A 539 -4.18 11.71 -3.75
CA LYS A 539 -5.14 12.53 -4.51
C LYS A 539 -5.61 13.78 -3.75
N ILE A 540 -5.70 13.72 -2.42
CA ILE A 540 -5.97 14.89 -1.56
C ILE A 540 -4.77 15.85 -1.58
N ARG A 541 -3.52 15.37 -1.45
CA ARG A 541 -2.32 16.23 -1.57
C ARG A 541 -2.23 16.89 -2.96
N GLN A 542 -2.48 16.14 -4.03
CA GLN A 542 -2.49 16.64 -5.41
C GLN A 542 -3.51 17.77 -5.57
N TRP A 543 -4.74 17.56 -5.09
CA TRP A 543 -5.80 18.58 -5.12
C TRP A 543 -5.44 19.84 -4.32
N ILE A 544 -4.94 19.69 -3.10
CA ILE A 544 -4.55 20.84 -2.25
C ILE A 544 -3.42 21.63 -2.91
N ARG A 545 -2.40 20.97 -3.47
CA ARG A 545 -1.31 21.63 -4.22
C ARG A 545 -1.84 22.39 -5.43
N GLN A 546 -2.78 21.81 -6.17
CA GLN A 546 -3.40 22.47 -7.32
C GLN A 546 -4.22 23.70 -6.91
N GLU A 547 -5.08 23.58 -5.88
CA GLU A 547 -5.87 24.70 -5.37
C GLU A 547 -5.01 25.82 -4.77
N GLU A 548 -3.92 25.48 -4.06
CA GLU A 548 -2.93 26.46 -3.59
C GLU A 548 -2.20 27.13 -4.76
N HIS A 549 -1.86 26.40 -5.83
CA HIS A 549 -1.22 26.96 -7.02
C HIS A 549 -2.16 27.89 -7.82
N GLU A 550 -3.39 27.46 -8.10
CA GLU A 550 -4.41 28.27 -8.79
C GLU A 550 -4.71 29.56 -8.04
N ARG A 551 -4.83 29.49 -6.70
CA ARG A 551 -5.05 30.65 -5.85
C ARG A 551 -3.84 31.59 -5.80
N SER A 552 -2.62 31.05 -5.77
CA SER A 552 -1.39 31.85 -5.89
C SER A 552 -1.28 32.52 -7.26
N LEU A 553 -1.64 31.83 -8.33
CA LEU A 553 -1.68 32.38 -9.69
C LEU A 553 -2.66 33.55 -9.80
N GLU A 554 -3.87 33.39 -9.27
CA GLU A 554 -4.87 34.46 -9.21
C GLU A 554 -4.37 35.66 -8.40
N LEU A 555 -3.87 35.44 -7.17
CA LEU A 555 -3.27 36.49 -6.34
C LEU A 555 -2.12 37.22 -7.04
N GLY A 556 -1.22 36.49 -7.70
CA GLY A 556 -0.08 37.05 -8.43
C GLY A 556 -0.51 37.91 -9.62
N ARG A 557 -1.49 37.45 -10.41
CA ARG A 557 -2.12 38.24 -11.47
C ARG A 557 -2.72 39.53 -10.93
N ASP A 558 -3.42 39.44 -9.80
CA ASP A 558 -4.11 40.56 -9.17
C ASP A 558 -3.12 41.59 -8.58
N ILE A 559 -2.02 41.14 -7.99
CA ILE A 559 -0.92 41.97 -7.50
C ILE A 559 -0.23 42.69 -8.68
N LEU A 560 0.11 41.95 -9.74
CA LEU A 560 0.77 42.51 -10.93
C LEU A 560 -0.12 43.53 -11.64
N ALA A 561 -1.39 43.19 -11.88
CA ALA A 561 -2.35 44.08 -12.54
C ALA A 561 -2.60 45.37 -11.74
N ARG A 562 -2.65 45.27 -10.40
CA ARG A 562 -2.80 46.43 -9.51
C ARG A 562 -1.60 47.37 -9.58
N GLU A 563 -0.37 46.84 -9.62
CA GLU A 563 0.84 47.66 -9.68
C GLU A 563 1.09 48.27 -11.07
N VAL A 564 0.82 47.52 -12.15
CA VAL A 564 0.84 48.03 -13.53
C VAL A 564 -0.15 49.20 -13.70
N ARG A 565 -1.40 49.04 -13.23
CA ARG A 565 -2.40 50.12 -13.23
C ARG A 565 -1.96 51.33 -12.40
N ARG A 566 -1.37 51.10 -11.22
CA ARG A 566 -0.88 52.15 -10.32
C ARG A 566 0.22 53.00 -10.97
N ARG A 567 1.14 52.36 -11.70
CA ARG A 567 2.23 53.01 -12.44
C ARG A 567 1.83 53.50 -13.85
N ARG A 568 0.57 53.31 -14.26
CA ARG A 568 0.03 53.65 -15.60
C ARG A 568 0.82 53.01 -16.77
N LEU A 569 1.36 51.82 -16.54
CA LEU A 569 2.08 51.06 -17.56
C LEU A 569 1.10 50.26 -18.41
N GLU A 570 1.46 49.99 -19.67
CA GLU A 570 0.71 49.07 -20.51
C GLU A 570 0.75 47.66 -19.93
N PRO A 571 -0.35 46.89 -19.93
CA PRO A 571 -0.34 45.51 -19.46
C PRO A 571 0.70 44.66 -20.20
N PRO A 572 1.38 43.72 -19.52
CA PRO A 572 2.45 42.95 -20.15
C PRO A 572 1.87 41.85 -21.04
N ASP A 573 2.22 41.89 -22.33
CA ASP A 573 1.90 40.82 -23.29
C ASP A 573 2.56 39.49 -22.93
N ALA A 574 2.03 38.38 -23.47
CA ALA A 574 2.57 37.03 -23.27
C ALA A 574 4.09 36.95 -23.54
N ALA A 575 4.56 37.49 -24.67
CA ALA A 575 5.99 37.52 -25.02
C ALA A 575 6.85 38.45 -24.13
N ARG A 576 6.24 39.33 -23.33
CA ARG A 576 6.93 40.14 -22.30
C ARG A 576 7.01 39.35 -20.98
N LEU A 577 5.97 38.61 -20.63
CA LEU A 577 5.95 37.68 -19.49
C LEU A 577 6.92 36.50 -19.67
N GLU A 578 6.98 35.88 -20.86
CA GLU A 578 7.92 34.79 -21.18
C GLU A 578 9.38 35.22 -21.04
N ARG A 579 9.73 36.41 -21.56
CA ARG A 579 11.07 36.97 -21.42
C ARG A 579 11.43 37.27 -19.96
N ALA A 580 10.49 37.77 -19.18
CA ALA A 580 10.71 38.01 -17.74
C ALA A 580 10.84 36.69 -16.95
N ALA A 581 10.10 35.65 -17.32
CA ALA A 581 10.20 34.32 -16.72
C ALA A 581 11.59 33.72 -17.00
N ALA A 582 12.00 33.69 -18.27
CA ALA A 582 13.31 33.21 -18.70
C ALA A 582 14.48 34.00 -18.05
N ALA A 583 14.38 35.33 -17.96
CA ALA A 583 15.39 36.17 -17.32
C ALA A 583 15.53 35.92 -15.81
N LEU A 584 14.48 35.43 -15.15
CA LEU A 584 14.46 35.08 -13.73
C LEU A 584 14.67 33.57 -13.49
N SER A 585 15.01 32.80 -14.53
CA SER A 585 15.12 31.33 -14.49
C SER A 585 13.85 30.62 -14.00
N VAL A 586 12.69 31.24 -14.21
CA VAL A 586 11.36 30.68 -13.95
C VAL A 586 10.80 30.17 -15.28
N GLY A 587 10.34 28.91 -15.33
CA GLY A 587 10.07 28.24 -16.60
C GLY A 587 8.96 28.88 -17.44
N THR A 588 7.81 29.20 -16.83
CA THR A 588 6.63 29.70 -17.57
C THR A 588 6.06 31.01 -16.99
N PRO A 589 5.28 31.79 -17.78
CA PRO A 589 4.51 32.94 -17.31
C PRO A 589 3.62 32.65 -16.10
N GLU A 590 2.97 31.47 -16.05
CA GLU A 590 2.13 31.05 -14.93
C GLU A 590 2.97 30.80 -13.68
N GLN A 591 4.13 30.14 -13.81
CA GLN A 591 5.05 29.93 -12.71
C GLN A 591 5.57 31.26 -12.15
N LEU A 592 5.88 32.23 -13.01
CA LEU A 592 6.30 33.58 -12.60
C LEU A 592 5.19 34.32 -11.81
N GLN A 593 3.95 34.21 -12.28
CA GLN A 593 2.79 34.81 -11.60
C GLN A 593 2.46 34.07 -10.28
N ALA A 594 2.54 32.75 -10.25
CA ALA A 594 2.33 31.97 -9.04
C ALA A 594 3.43 32.25 -7.99
N ALA A 595 4.70 32.38 -8.40
CA ALA A 595 5.82 32.77 -7.54
C ALA A 595 5.68 34.18 -6.94
N LEU A 596 5.02 35.10 -7.66
CA LEU A 596 4.62 36.41 -7.12
C LEU A 596 3.51 36.29 -6.07
N GLY A 597 2.54 35.40 -6.29
CA GLY A 597 1.43 35.17 -5.37
C GLY A 597 1.80 34.41 -4.10
N THR A 598 2.76 33.49 -4.16
CA THR A 598 3.38 32.84 -2.99
C THR A 598 4.36 33.74 -2.25
N GLY A 599 4.95 34.72 -2.95
CA GLY A 599 5.93 35.66 -2.41
C GLY A 599 7.39 35.20 -2.56
N ASP A 600 7.65 34.13 -3.31
CA ASP A 600 9.00 33.61 -3.59
C ASP A 600 9.84 34.61 -4.40
N ILE A 601 9.19 35.44 -5.23
CA ILE A 601 9.85 36.51 -5.99
C ILE A 601 9.21 37.86 -5.67
N ALA A 602 10.03 38.81 -5.24
CA ALA A 602 9.58 40.17 -4.95
C ALA A 602 9.06 40.90 -6.21
N LEU A 603 7.93 41.59 -6.07
CA LEU A 603 7.26 42.34 -7.14
C LEU A 603 8.20 43.31 -7.90
N GLY A 604 9.12 43.99 -7.21
CA GLY A 604 10.09 44.89 -7.84
C GLY A 604 11.05 44.19 -8.80
N THR A 605 11.44 42.95 -8.51
CA THR A 605 12.29 42.13 -9.36
C THR A 605 11.56 41.72 -10.64
N ILE A 606 10.30 41.31 -10.53
CA ILE A 606 9.45 40.98 -11.69
C ILE A 606 9.16 42.23 -12.54
N MET A 607 8.87 43.37 -11.91
CA MET A 607 8.63 44.63 -12.64
C MET A 607 9.87 45.07 -13.43
N ARG A 608 11.08 44.91 -12.88
CA ARG A 608 12.34 45.20 -13.59
C ARG A 608 12.57 44.23 -14.78
N ALA A 609 12.20 42.96 -14.64
CA ALA A 609 12.30 41.98 -15.72
C ALA A 609 11.25 42.20 -16.83
N LEU A 610 10.04 42.68 -16.47
CA LEU A 610 8.98 42.99 -17.43
C LEU A 610 9.19 44.33 -18.15
N TYR A 611 9.72 45.34 -17.46
CA TYR A 611 9.91 46.69 -17.98
C TYR A 611 11.35 47.16 -17.67
N PRO A 612 12.34 46.80 -18.50
CA PRO A 612 13.74 47.17 -18.28
C PRO A 612 13.97 48.69 -18.27
N ASP A 613 13.12 49.43 -18.98
CA ASP A 613 13.23 50.88 -19.17
C ASP A 613 12.69 51.71 -17.99
N LEU A 614 12.20 51.07 -16.91
CA LEU A 614 11.73 51.80 -15.72
C LEU A 614 12.91 52.44 -14.95
N PRO A 615 12.84 53.74 -14.59
CA PRO A 615 13.85 54.36 -13.74
C PRO A 615 14.01 53.64 -12.40
N VAL A 616 15.26 53.44 -11.96
CA VAL A 616 15.58 52.69 -10.74
C VAL A 616 14.96 53.33 -9.48
N ASP A 617 14.75 54.65 -9.47
CA ASP A 617 14.05 55.37 -8.39
C ASP A 617 12.53 55.14 -8.37
N GLU A 618 11.89 54.81 -9.50
CA GLU A 618 10.45 54.45 -9.53
C GLU A 618 10.20 52.99 -9.16
N LEU A 619 11.23 52.15 -9.21
CA LEU A 619 11.21 50.75 -8.77
C LEU A 619 11.37 50.59 -7.25
N GLN A 620 11.86 51.61 -6.55
CA GLN A 620 11.83 51.66 -5.08
C GLN A 620 10.38 51.82 -4.58
N PRO A 621 10.01 51.23 -3.42
CA PRO A 621 8.75 51.59 -2.78
C PRO A 621 8.77 53.09 -2.47
N PRO A 622 7.72 53.85 -2.80
CA PRO A 622 7.74 55.30 -2.65
C PRO A 622 7.94 55.66 -1.17
N LYS A 623 8.90 56.54 -0.87
CA LYS A 623 9.11 57.07 0.48
C LYS A 623 7.75 57.53 1.03
N PRO A 624 7.25 56.95 2.13
CA PRO A 624 5.86 57.10 2.50
C PRO A 624 5.56 58.56 2.81
N THR A 625 4.54 59.10 2.14
CA THR A 625 3.97 60.44 2.39
C THR A 625 3.45 60.52 3.82
N ALA A 626 3.26 61.71 4.38
CA ALA A 626 2.84 61.85 5.78
C ALA A 626 1.55 61.06 6.12
N PHE A 627 0.59 61.02 5.19
CA PHE A 627 -0.62 60.19 5.29
C PHE A 627 -0.34 58.69 5.08
N GLY A 628 0.55 58.35 4.13
CA GLY A 628 1.03 56.98 3.93
C GLY A 628 1.70 56.40 5.17
N ARG A 629 2.53 57.18 5.88
CA ARG A 629 3.19 56.79 7.14
C ARG A 629 2.20 56.46 8.24
N VAL A 630 1.02 57.10 8.27
CA VAL A 630 -0.02 56.78 9.26
C VAL A 630 -0.66 55.42 8.93
N ILE A 631 -1.00 55.16 7.66
CA ILE A 631 -1.64 53.91 7.22
C ILE A 631 -0.64 52.73 7.21
N GLU A 632 0.63 52.98 6.90
CA GLU A 632 1.69 51.96 6.90
C GLU A 632 2.09 51.56 8.33
N ARG A 633 2.13 52.53 9.26
CA ARG A 633 2.23 52.29 10.72
C ARG A 633 0.99 51.61 11.33
N LEU A 634 -0.10 51.44 10.56
CA LEU A 634 -1.30 50.67 10.92
C LEU A 634 -1.34 49.30 10.21
N ARG A 635 -0.41 49.02 9.28
CA ARG A 635 -0.38 47.78 8.47
C ARG A 635 0.83 46.89 8.75
N LEU A 636 2.01 47.48 8.90
CA LEU A 636 3.11 46.82 9.58
C LEU A 636 2.76 46.85 11.06
N GLY A 637 2.57 45.67 11.65
CA GLY A 637 2.47 45.54 13.10
C GLY A 637 3.73 46.12 13.71
N ARG A 638 3.58 47.26 14.39
CA ARG A 638 4.64 47.85 15.19
C ARG A 638 4.98 46.91 16.36
N GLY A 639 6.10 47.20 17.01
CA GLY A 639 6.45 46.60 18.29
C GLY A 639 7.69 45.70 18.31
N ILE A 640 8.29 45.35 17.16
CA ILE A 640 9.36 44.33 17.12
C ILE A 640 10.45 44.65 16.08
N LYS A 641 11.72 44.51 16.49
CA LYS A 641 12.88 44.46 15.59
C LYS A 641 13.48 43.07 15.58
N ILE A 642 13.79 42.58 14.38
CA ILE A 642 14.61 41.39 14.17
C ILE A 642 16.06 41.85 14.01
N GLN A 643 17.02 41.12 14.57
CA GLN A 643 18.44 41.50 14.49
C GLN A 643 18.91 41.62 13.03
N GLY A 644 19.18 42.86 12.59
CA GLY A 644 19.84 43.18 11.33
C GLY A 644 18.97 43.32 10.07
N VAL A 645 17.64 43.12 10.11
CA VAL A 645 16.79 43.20 8.90
C VAL A 645 15.48 43.97 9.14
N ASP A 646 15.38 45.17 8.57
CA ASP A 646 14.14 45.94 8.49
C ASP A 646 13.29 45.49 7.28
N GLY A 647 11.96 45.47 7.42
CA GLY A 647 11.01 45.27 6.31
C GLY A 647 10.45 43.86 6.11
N LEU A 648 10.73 42.91 7.01
CA LEU A 648 10.13 41.58 6.99
C LEU A 648 8.66 41.60 7.43
N MET A 649 7.82 40.77 6.79
CA MET A 649 6.41 40.63 7.18
C MET A 649 6.32 39.82 8.48
N VAL A 650 5.86 40.46 9.55
CA VAL A 650 5.77 39.88 10.90
C VAL A 650 4.31 39.72 11.32
N ARG A 651 3.96 38.58 11.93
CA ARG A 651 2.60 38.29 12.41
C ARG A 651 2.61 37.58 13.77
N TYR A 652 1.80 38.07 14.71
CA TYR A 652 1.59 37.41 15.99
C TYR A 652 0.75 36.13 15.85
N ALA A 653 1.25 35.01 16.40
CA ALA A 653 0.61 33.71 16.33
C ALA A 653 -0.68 33.66 17.15
N GLN A 654 -1.78 33.24 16.52
CA GLN A 654 -3.09 33.14 17.17
C GLN A 654 -3.17 32.02 18.21
N CYS A 655 -2.21 31.09 18.23
CA CYS A 655 -2.24 29.95 19.14
C CYS A 655 -1.73 30.25 20.55
N CYS A 656 -0.81 31.20 20.72
CA CYS A 656 -0.26 31.58 22.04
C CYS A 656 -0.44 33.07 22.38
N GLN A 657 -0.88 33.88 21.41
CA GLN A 657 -1.22 35.31 21.56
C GLN A 657 -0.16 36.08 22.38
N PRO A 658 1.09 36.17 21.87
CA PRO A 658 2.17 36.85 22.56
C PRO A 658 1.84 38.33 22.76
N VAL A 659 2.17 38.87 23.93
CA VAL A 659 2.08 40.30 24.26
C VAL A 659 3.44 40.85 24.68
N PRO A 660 3.69 42.18 24.57
CA PRO A 660 4.93 42.78 25.03
C PRO A 660 5.28 42.39 26.46
N GLY A 661 6.49 41.84 26.63
CA GLY A 661 7.01 41.27 27.88
C GLY A 661 6.98 39.74 27.97
N ASP A 662 6.29 39.02 27.07
CA ASP A 662 6.44 37.56 26.96
C ASP A 662 7.76 37.19 26.26
N PRO A 663 8.45 36.10 26.68
CA PRO A 663 9.58 35.59 25.90
C PRO A 663 9.07 35.01 24.57
N VAL A 664 9.59 35.51 23.45
CA VAL A 664 9.12 35.17 22.10
C VAL A 664 10.20 34.59 21.20
N VAL A 665 9.77 33.77 20.24
CA VAL A 665 10.58 33.18 19.19
C VAL A 665 9.88 33.43 17.84
N GLY A 666 10.65 33.92 16.87
CA GLY A 666 10.22 33.99 15.48
C GLY A 666 10.33 32.64 14.79
N TYR A 667 9.34 32.28 14.00
CA TYR A 667 9.36 31.12 13.13
C TYR A 667 9.11 31.53 11.69
N VAL A 668 10.05 31.23 10.79
CA VAL A 668 9.94 31.54 9.37
C VAL A 668 8.91 30.59 8.73
N THR A 669 7.78 31.15 8.30
CA THR A 669 6.71 30.41 7.62
C THR A 669 6.82 30.55 6.11
N GLN A 670 6.64 29.44 5.39
CA GLN A 670 6.60 29.44 3.92
C GLN A 670 5.46 30.35 3.42
N GLY A 671 5.80 31.38 2.62
CA GLY A 671 4.87 32.31 1.98
C GLY A 671 4.06 33.24 2.91
N ARG A 672 4.33 33.29 4.23
CA ARG A 672 3.57 34.14 5.18
C ARG A 672 4.42 34.97 6.14
N GLY A 673 5.72 35.04 5.89
CA GLY A 673 6.67 35.81 6.71
C GLY A 673 6.99 35.14 8.04
N ILE A 674 7.30 35.92 9.06
CA ILE A 674 7.72 35.44 10.37
C ILE A 674 6.52 35.43 11.32
N SER A 675 6.16 34.22 11.77
CA SER A 675 5.15 34.01 12.80
C SER A 675 5.81 34.11 14.18
N ILE A 676 5.29 34.97 15.05
CA ILE A 676 5.83 35.17 16.39
C ILE A 676 5.05 34.34 17.38
N HIS A 677 5.76 33.41 18.02
CA HIS A 677 5.24 32.53 19.06
C HIS A 677 5.86 32.90 20.41
N ARG A 678 5.19 32.54 21.51
CA ARG A 678 5.86 32.46 22.82
C ARG A 678 6.82 31.28 22.83
N SER A 679 7.93 31.40 23.54
CA SER A 679 8.98 30.37 23.61
C SER A 679 8.50 29.02 24.15
N ASP A 680 7.42 29.02 24.94
CA ASP A 680 6.78 27.86 25.55
C ASP A 680 5.57 27.31 24.78
N CYS A 681 5.27 27.84 23.60
CA CYS A 681 4.09 27.43 22.82
C CYS A 681 4.20 25.96 22.33
N PRO A 682 3.23 25.07 22.63
CA PRO A 682 3.26 23.67 22.20
C PRO A 682 3.33 23.47 20.68
N ASN A 683 2.75 24.38 19.89
CA ASN A 683 2.85 24.31 18.43
C ASN A 683 4.29 24.57 17.92
N LEU A 684 5.14 25.24 18.69
CA LEU A 684 6.56 25.41 18.37
C LEU A 684 7.35 24.09 18.52
N LEU A 685 6.83 23.12 19.29
CA LEU A 685 7.39 21.77 19.42
C LEU A 685 7.05 20.91 18.19
N VAL A 686 5.83 21.01 17.66
CA VAL A 686 5.42 20.31 16.42
C VAL A 686 6.19 20.86 15.21
N LEU A 687 6.48 22.16 15.21
CA LEU A 687 7.31 22.84 14.21
C LEU A 687 8.82 22.71 14.48
N SER A 688 9.25 21.96 15.52
CA SER A 688 10.66 21.91 15.93
C SER A 688 11.57 21.03 15.08
N ALA A 689 11.01 20.28 14.12
CA ALA A 689 11.76 19.40 13.21
C ALA A 689 12.77 20.15 12.32
N GLU A 690 12.61 21.46 12.11
CA GLU A 690 13.47 22.31 11.30
C GLU A 690 14.02 23.48 12.15
N ALA A 691 15.06 23.21 12.95
CA ALA A 691 15.64 24.19 13.87
C ALA A 691 16.14 25.48 13.17
N GLU A 692 16.58 25.38 11.91
CA GLU A 692 17.08 26.46 11.06
C GLU A 692 16.04 27.56 10.76
N ARG A 693 14.74 27.31 10.99
CA ARG A 693 13.66 28.28 10.75
C ARG A 693 13.32 29.15 11.96
N ARG A 694 14.06 29.00 13.06
CA ARG A 694 13.89 29.82 14.28
C ARG A 694 14.74 31.08 14.22
N VAL A 695 14.17 32.20 14.63
CA VAL A 695 14.80 33.52 14.66
C VAL A 695 14.59 34.12 16.04
N GLU A 696 15.65 34.63 16.67
CA GLU A 696 15.55 35.36 17.93
C GLU A 696 14.98 36.77 17.69
N ILE A 697 14.11 37.20 18.60
CA ILE A 697 13.29 38.40 18.43
C ILE A 697 13.20 39.17 19.74
N ASP A 698 13.50 40.47 19.67
CA ASP A 698 13.35 41.41 20.79
C ASP A 698 12.15 42.34 20.60
N TRP A 699 11.46 42.62 21.70
CA TRP A 699 10.40 43.61 21.76
C TRP A 699 10.96 45.04 21.74
N GLN A 700 10.28 45.94 21.01
CA GLN A 700 10.40 47.38 21.17
C GLN A 700 9.02 47.96 21.50
N GLU A 701 8.82 48.33 22.77
CA GLU A 701 7.55 48.91 23.21
C GLU A 701 7.20 50.18 22.42
N SER A 702 5.94 50.25 21.95
CA SER A 702 5.37 51.43 21.29
C SER A 702 4.13 51.84 22.07
N GLU A 703 4.11 53.08 22.57
CA GLU A 703 3.00 53.58 23.40
C GLU A 703 1.67 53.60 22.62
N GLY A 704 0.62 53.07 23.24
CA GLY A 704 -0.75 53.11 22.72
C GLY A 704 -1.21 51.89 21.90
N GLU A 705 -0.45 50.79 21.89
CA GLU A 705 -0.87 49.54 21.23
C GLU A 705 -1.58 48.56 22.17
N THR A 706 -2.63 47.91 21.68
CA THR A 706 -3.40 46.89 22.42
C THR A 706 -3.45 45.55 21.68
N PHE A 707 -3.31 44.48 22.44
CA PHE A 707 -3.20 43.10 21.98
C PHE A 707 -4.40 42.29 22.48
N VAL A 708 -4.98 41.46 21.61
CA VAL A 708 -6.14 40.64 21.96
C VAL A 708 -5.68 39.33 22.62
N VAL A 709 -6.04 39.14 23.88
CA VAL A 709 -5.74 37.93 24.65
C VAL A 709 -7.01 37.20 25.06
N ARG A 710 -7.00 35.88 24.90
CA ARG A 710 -8.07 34.96 25.28
C ARG A 710 -7.80 34.37 26.66
N LEU A 711 -8.63 34.73 27.64
CA LEU A 711 -8.61 34.19 28.99
C LEU A 711 -9.64 33.07 29.12
N ALA A 712 -9.22 31.89 29.59
CA ALA A 712 -10.12 30.90 30.16
C ALA A 712 -10.41 31.28 31.62
N VAL A 713 -11.67 31.21 32.02
CA VAL A 713 -12.14 31.42 33.39
C VAL A 713 -12.93 30.19 33.82
N GLY A 714 -12.53 29.62 34.97
CA GLY A 714 -13.18 28.49 35.64
C GLY A 714 -13.60 28.88 37.06
N GLY A 715 -14.72 28.35 37.54
CA GLY A 715 -15.27 28.71 38.84
C GLY A 715 -16.48 27.88 39.27
N GLU A 716 -17.00 28.18 40.45
CA GLU A 716 -18.28 27.72 40.97
C GLU A 716 -19.35 28.78 40.68
N ASP A 717 -20.52 28.36 40.20
CA ASP A 717 -21.59 29.31 39.89
C ASP A 717 -22.15 29.97 41.16
N ARG A 718 -22.33 31.29 41.10
CA ARG A 718 -23.08 32.04 42.11
C ARG A 718 -23.78 33.23 41.48
N ARG A 719 -24.88 33.64 42.12
CA ARG A 719 -25.64 34.82 41.73
C ARG A 719 -24.72 36.05 41.62
N GLY A 720 -24.72 36.67 40.43
CA GLY A 720 -23.94 37.86 40.12
C GLY A 720 -22.55 37.63 39.51
N LEU A 721 -22.02 36.39 39.48
CA LEU A 721 -20.62 36.13 39.10
C LEU A 721 -20.25 36.70 37.71
N TYR A 722 -21.13 36.59 36.71
CA TYR A 722 -20.88 37.13 35.36
C TYR A 722 -20.80 38.66 35.34
N ALA A 723 -21.61 39.35 36.14
CA ALA A 723 -21.54 40.80 36.27
C ALA A 723 -20.26 41.24 36.99
N ASP A 724 -19.85 40.50 38.02
CA ASP A 724 -18.61 40.76 38.77
C ASP A 724 -17.38 40.58 37.88
N ILE A 725 -17.35 39.54 37.02
CA ILE A 725 -16.25 39.30 36.06
C ILE A 725 -16.14 40.46 35.07
N CYS A 726 -17.25 40.88 34.44
CA CYS A 726 -17.24 42.01 33.51
C CYS A 726 -16.84 43.32 34.19
N THR A 727 -17.30 43.56 35.42
CA THR A 727 -16.98 44.77 36.19
C THR A 727 -15.48 44.81 36.56
N ALA A 728 -14.92 43.71 37.08
CA ALA A 728 -13.51 43.62 37.44
C ALA A 728 -12.56 43.80 36.23
N ILE A 729 -12.99 43.41 35.03
CA ILE A 729 -12.23 43.67 33.80
C ILE A 729 -12.35 45.15 33.41
N ASN A 730 -13.55 45.73 33.40
CA ASN A 730 -13.74 47.14 33.05
C ASN A 730 -13.00 48.10 34.02
N GLU A 731 -13.05 47.84 35.33
CA GLU A 731 -12.32 48.60 36.36
C GLU A 731 -10.80 48.59 36.15
N SER A 732 -10.26 47.56 35.49
CA SER A 732 -8.83 47.48 35.21
C SER A 732 -8.36 48.41 34.08
N GLY A 733 -9.29 49.03 33.33
CA GLY A 733 -9.04 49.82 32.13
C GLY A 733 -9.03 48.99 30.83
N THR A 734 -9.57 47.78 30.87
CA THR A 734 -9.45 46.77 29.80
C THR A 734 -10.76 46.65 29.01
N ASN A 735 -10.68 46.71 27.68
CA ASN A 735 -11.84 46.49 26.83
C ASN A 735 -12.16 44.99 26.65
N ILE A 736 -13.44 44.63 26.67
CA ILE A 736 -13.92 43.25 26.45
C ILE A 736 -14.47 43.14 25.02
N LYS A 737 -13.85 42.30 24.18
CA LYS A 737 -14.33 42.03 22.82
C LYS A 737 -15.48 41.04 22.77
N SER A 738 -15.40 39.97 23.57
CA SER A 738 -16.46 38.99 23.71
C SER A 738 -16.26 38.18 25.00
N ALA A 739 -17.37 37.74 25.58
CA ALA A 739 -17.38 36.85 26.75
C ALA A 739 -18.38 35.72 26.50
N GLU A 740 -17.87 34.49 26.40
CA GLU A 740 -18.65 33.26 26.29
C GLU A 740 -18.54 32.53 27.64
N LEU A 741 -19.53 32.71 28.52
CA LEU A 741 -19.58 32.06 29.83
C LEU A 741 -20.73 31.04 29.85
N SER A 742 -20.48 29.85 30.38
CA SER A 742 -21.47 28.78 30.48
C SER A 742 -21.38 28.05 31.81
N THR A 743 -22.54 27.78 32.42
CA THR A 743 -22.66 26.92 33.60
C THR A 743 -22.99 25.50 33.16
N LYS A 744 -22.34 24.50 33.74
CA LYS A 744 -22.78 23.10 33.71
C LYS A 744 -22.50 22.44 35.06
N ASP A 745 -23.46 21.69 35.58
CA ASP A 745 -23.29 20.89 36.80
C ASP A 745 -22.80 21.70 38.02
N GLY A 746 -23.18 22.99 38.10
CA GLY A 746 -22.77 23.94 39.16
C GLY A 746 -21.40 24.62 38.94
N ALA A 747 -20.62 24.18 37.96
CA ALA A 747 -19.36 24.80 37.57
C ALA A 747 -19.56 25.80 36.43
N VAL A 748 -18.94 26.97 36.55
CA VAL A 748 -18.79 27.95 35.48
C VAL A 748 -17.49 27.71 34.74
N PHE A 749 -17.58 27.62 33.42
CA PHE A 749 -16.42 27.64 32.53
C PHE A 749 -16.73 28.55 31.35
N GLY A 750 -15.73 29.32 30.94
CA GLY A 750 -15.91 30.29 29.89
C GLY A 750 -14.63 30.84 29.32
N THR A 751 -14.78 31.62 28.26
CA THR A 751 -13.70 32.26 27.51
C THR A 751 -14.02 33.73 27.33
N VAL A 752 -13.11 34.60 27.76
CA VAL A 752 -13.23 36.06 27.61
C VAL A 752 -12.09 36.57 26.76
N LEU A 753 -12.39 37.33 25.70
CA LEU A 753 -11.40 38.02 24.88
C LEU A 753 -11.28 39.47 25.34
N VAL A 754 -10.08 39.85 25.75
CA VAL A 754 -9.74 41.17 26.30
C VAL A 754 -8.65 41.85 25.47
N GLU A 755 -8.65 43.19 25.44
CA GLU A 755 -7.58 44.00 24.85
C GLU A 755 -6.66 44.56 25.94
N VAL A 756 -5.38 44.18 25.90
CA VAL A 756 -4.36 44.55 26.90
C VAL A 756 -3.13 45.15 26.23
N GLU A 757 -2.50 46.12 26.89
CA GLU A 757 -1.36 46.84 26.33
C GLU A 757 -0.05 46.04 26.42
N ASN A 758 0.18 45.38 27.56
CA ASN A 758 1.40 44.63 27.85
C ASN A 758 1.14 43.51 28.88
N GLN A 759 2.17 42.70 29.15
CA GLN A 759 2.11 41.61 30.11
C GLN A 759 1.74 42.08 31.53
N THR A 760 2.20 43.27 31.95
CA THR A 760 1.89 43.86 33.28
C THR A 760 0.40 44.20 33.42
N HIS A 761 -0.19 44.80 32.39
CA HIS A 761 -1.63 45.09 32.30
C HIS A 761 -2.44 43.79 32.34
N LEU A 762 -2.10 42.79 31.54
CA LEU A 762 -2.80 41.50 31.58
C LEU A 762 -2.69 40.82 32.95
N ASN A 763 -1.53 40.87 33.60
CA ASN A 763 -1.36 40.33 34.95
C ASN A 763 -2.23 41.07 35.98
N LYS A 764 -2.50 42.37 35.81
CA LYS A 764 -3.49 43.12 36.60
C LYS A 764 -4.91 42.60 36.35
N VAL A 765 -5.31 42.35 35.10
CA VAL A 765 -6.62 41.76 34.74
C VAL A 765 -6.81 40.38 35.36
N ILE A 766 -5.84 39.47 35.17
CA ILE A 766 -5.90 38.10 35.71
C ILE A 766 -6.01 38.12 37.25
N ARG A 767 -5.27 39.01 37.93
CA ARG A 767 -5.36 39.18 39.39
C ARG A 767 -6.71 39.76 39.84
N ALA A 768 -7.32 40.64 39.06
CA ALA A 768 -8.65 41.18 39.35
C ALA A 768 -9.72 40.07 39.29
N ILE A 769 -9.75 39.29 38.22
CA ILE A 769 -10.70 38.18 38.05
C ILE A 769 -10.48 37.10 39.14
N ARG A 770 -9.23 36.71 39.43
CA ARG A 770 -8.90 35.71 40.48
C ARG A 770 -9.26 36.13 41.91
N ARG A 771 -9.50 37.43 42.17
CA ARG A 771 -9.94 37.92 43.50
C ARG A 771 -11.44 37.78 43.72
N LEU A 772 -12.22 37.54 42.66
CA LEU A 772 -13.65 37.34 42.76
C LEU A 772 -13.95 36.01 43.45
N LYS A 773 -14.72 36.04 44.53
CA LYS A 773 -15.24 34.83 45.16
C LYS A 773 -15.98 33.99 44.12
N GLY A 774 -15.77 32.68 44.10
CA GLY A 774 -16.35 31.77 43.10
C GLY A 774 -15.48 31.55 41.85
N VAL A 775 -14.43 32.34 41.60
CA VAL A 775 -13.45 32.02 40.54
C VAL A 775 -12.37 31.11 41.11
N THR A 776 -12.17 29.94 40.50
CA THR A 776 -11.14 28.96 40.90
C THR A 776 -9.91 29.02 39.98
N GLU A 777 -10.13 29.23 38.68
CA GLU A 777 -9.06 29.28 37.67
C GLU A 777 -9.21 30.49 36.74
N VAL A 778 -8.08 31.14 36.45
CA VAL A 778 -7.96 32.10 35.34
C VAL A 778 -6.62 31.88 34.67
N ALA A 779 -6.63 31.50 33.39
CA ALA A 779 -5.43 31.20 32.61
C ALA A 779 -5.54 31.79 31.20
N ARG A 780 -4.40 32.06 30.54
CA ARG A 780 -4.42 32.32 29.09
C ARG A 780 -4.72 31.01 28.37
N ARG A 781 -5.68 30.99 27.44
CA ARG A 781 -6.02 29.77 26.71
C ARG A 781 -5.27 29.71 25.39
N GLU A 782 -4.25 28.85 25.35
CA GLU A 782 -3.56 28.53 24.11
C GLU A 782 -4.43 27.63 23.21
N SER A 783 -4.45 27.88 21.90
CA SER A 783 -5.32 27.14 20.97
C SER A 783 -4.69 25.79 20.58
N GLY A 784 -4.77 24.83 21.49
CA GLY A 784 -4.62 23.41 21.18
C GLY A 784 -5.86 22.84 20.46
N PRO A 785 -5.77 21.64 19.85
CA PRO A 785 -6.91 20.96 19.27
C PRO A 785 -8.01 20.69 20.31
N GLN A 786 -9.27 20.76 19.90
CA GLN A 786 -10.42 20.62 20.80
C GLN A 786 -10.57 19.17 21.30
N GLY A 787 -9.93 18.85 22.41
CA GLY A 787 -10.32 17.75 23.29
C GLY A 787 -11.27 18.24 24.40
N PRO A 788 -12.18 17.40 24.91
CA PRO A 788 -12.81 17.67 26.20
C PRO A 788 -11.74 17.69 27.31
N PRO A 789 -11.95 18.40 28.42
CA PRO A 789 -11.02 18.36 29.55
C PRO A 789 -10.88 16.93 30.09
N PRO A 790 -9.71 16.55 30.62
CA PRO A 790 -9.57 15.29 31.34
C PRO A 790 -10.54 15.29 32.53
N VAL A 791 -11.31 14.21 32.66
CA VAL A 791 -12.12 13.97 33.86
C VAL A 791 -11.14 13.56 34.97
N GLY A 792 -11.04 14.40 36.00
CA GLY A 792 -10.44 14.07 37.29
C GLY A 792 -11.47 13.48 38.23
#